data_AF-A0A9W5QG98-F1
#
_entry.id   AF-A0A9W5QG98-F1
#
_cell.length_a   1.000
_cell.length_b   1.000
_cell.length_c   1.000
_cell.angle_alpha   90.00
_cell.angle_beta   90.00
_cell.angle_gamma   90.00
#
_symmetry.space_group_name_H-M   'P 1'
#
loop_
_entity.id
_entity.type
_entity.pdbx_description
1 polymer ?
#
loop_
_entity_poly.entity_id
_entity_poly.type
_entity_poly.pdbx_seq_one_letter_code
_entity_poly.pdbx_strand_id
1 'polypeptide(L)'
;MEEESNTKKIIKNSWRVSSVILSFICINIFLTILRNEMHDKIPSDYLSFWVKGVLYVLITIPLILFFVSYIITSISNARIRRETFFRLSDYIIFTVSLSIIINYWFVNTPVSMWTGNVLSDLFDISMVFSCCIILYFTGEILARIQKSKQEKKEKIAKSLQKENKIEAYYNSEYPINDTEQDALNRASFAEKIANSLVKSGEDSLTMGILGNWGSGKSSVYNLIKEKSDKNHVIFIEFKPWYFGENNHDIIRLYLLEFLEGIKKVEGYNPEIGKAIKKYADILSSVSLRGFGATLSFKELVDRFKPGQSTDSLSDLKKEIEMLLKDYPKRIVVYIDDIDRLEGSEIRMIFKLVRLVADFPKVTYILALDEEVVQKSLSSVYQFEEKGNLEDAKKYIEKFIQIPIYLPKPDFIDLYNLCKKQLNNIIEENNILNEEYTEIIDSLIEQKLSLRDLSRYFNLVKFYLPFLKEEVNVKDLLYLILIQVSSPELYQYIYTNKLLFINNYKFELDDEFKALPRLNEYQGILCTIFPYATRLFGGAFEGEMANKKEWEKEKRVCSDKYFNHYFMYSSPRDAISQNELSNFISLIKEKDLTEIQTIYLDLIKEYSAKEVNEKLEHRLSEVDECIEKIFTLLLKSYQELHNISGNRNAKESIIYLAQLIAKKIYSKGREIPVEYWENSNILFMLKIYNYLHNNYNLKILKLAIKNAYEKISEVSYFKVFDEIDAKEVFSKWKDFSDQEGIKKKVKNWIDTKEDFEEFLNYYFSDINSEKIVKDKEILIHVFVASTQYLSDKILQEYFDQYHSPKTEVEWGQYIEKNGAGNIGLFLLGKNNLFEYIFSAIEGFHVSSMKNSYMVELPKYISMGVKLIKKFGNNEQIMKIESLLVEIKEYNDFIKEQLDLQFER
;
A
#
# COMPACT_ATOMS: atom_id res chain seq x y z
N MET A 1 6.31 -42.65 -25.07
CA MET A 1 7.28 -42.52 -26.19
C MET A 1 8.69 -42.13 -25.73
N GLU A 2 8.87 -41.22 -24.76
CA GLU A 2 10.22 -40.89 -24.24
C GLU A 2 10.88 -42.01 -23.41
N GLU A 3 10.13 -42.75 -22.60
CA GLU A 3 10.68 -43.88 -21.84
C GLU A 3 11.18 -45.00 -22.75
N GLU A 4 10.40 -45.37 -23.77
CA GLU A 4 10.76 -46.42 -24.76
C GLU A 4 12.00 -46.05 -25.59
N SER A 5 12.19 -44.75 -25.85
CA SER A 5 13.40 -44.19 -26.49
C SER A 5 14.63 -44.32 -25.58
N ASN A 6 14.47 -44.03 -24.28
CA ASN A 6 15.54 -44.16 -23.29
C ASN A 6 15.94 -45.63 -23.06
N THR A 7 15.00 -46.57 -23.00
CA THR A 7 15.31 -48.00 -22.82
C THR A 7 16.08 -48.55 -24.02
N LYS A 8 15.66 -48.22 -25.26
CA LYS A 8 16.39 -48.61 -26.49
C LYS A 8 17.80 -48.01 -26.54
N LYS A 9 18.00 -46.80 -26.02
CA LYS A 9 19.30 -46.14 -25.95
C LYS A 9 20.23 -46.80 -24.92
N ILE A 10 19.71 -47.21 -23.77
CA ILE A 10 20.44 -47.94 -22.72
C ILE A 10 20.88 -49.33 -23.24
N ILE A 11 19.98 -50.07 -23.88
CA ILE A 11 20.28 -51.41 -24.43
C ILE A 11 21.35 -51.33 -25.53
N LYS A 12 21.26 -50.35 -26.43
CA LYS A 12 22.25 -50.13 -27.51
C LYS A 12 23.62 -49.77 -26.95
N ASN A 13 23.69 -49.00 -25.86
CA ASN A 13 24.95 -48.67 -25.19
C ASN A 13 25.55 -49.89 -24.46
N SER A 14 24.73 -50.73 -23.83
CA SER A 14 25.18 -51.96 -23.17
C SER A 14 25.82 -52.97 -24.13
N TRP A 15 25.22 -53.18 -25.31
CA TRP A 15 25.80 -54.03 -26.37
C TRP A 15 27.13 -53.51 -26.90
N ARG A 16 27.25 -52.18 -27.07
CA ARG A 16 28.49 -51.54 -27.50
C ARG A 16 29.61 -51.74 -26.49
N VAL A 17 29.33 -51.51 -25.21
CA VAL A 17 30.31 -51.73 -24.12
C VAL A 17 30.75 -53.19 -24.07
N SER A 18 29.82 -54.13 -24.20
CA SER A 18 30.13 -55.57 -24.18
C SER A 18 31.00 -56.00 -25.37
N SER A 19 30.71 -55.50 -26.58
CA SER A 19 31.51 -55.78 -27.78
C SER A 19 32.94 -55.21 -27.69
N VAL A 20 33.08 -54.03 -27.08
CA VAL A 20 34.35 -53.36 -26.82
C VAL A 20 35.21 -54.17 -25.84
N ILE A 21 34.61 -54.65 -24.75
CA ILE A 21 35.30 -55.50 -23.76
C ILE A 21 35.74 -56.82 -24.40
N LEU A 22 34.88 -57.45 -25.21
CA LEU A 22 35.21 -58.72 -25.88
C LEU A 22 36.34 -58.54 -26.90
N SER A 23 36.30 -57.50 -27.74
CA SER A 23 37.41 -57.18 -28.65
C SER A 23 38.70 -56.90 -27.89
N PHE A 24 38.64 -56.16 -26.78
CA PHE A 24 39.79 -55.89 -25.93
C PHE A 24 40.42 -57.19 -25.41
N ILE A 25 39.62 -58.13 -24.89
CA ILE A 25 40.12 -59.43 -24.40
C ILE A 25 40.75 -60.24 -25.54
N CYS A 26 40.09 -60.33 -26.70
CA CYS A 26 40.62 -61.04 -27.87
C CYS A 26 41.94 -60.45 -28.36
N ILE A 27 42.05 -59.12 -28.42
CA ILE A 27 43.28 -58.42 -28.82
C ILE A 27 44.39 -58.67 -27.80
N ASN A 28 44.11 -58.64 -26.50
CA ASN A 28 45.12 -58.94 -25.48
C ASN A 28 45.63 -60.38 -25.57
N ILE A 29 44.74 -61.36 -25.77
CA ILE A 29 45.14 -62.76 -25.96
C ILE A 29 46.03 -62.90 -27.19
N PHE A 30 45.63 -62.29 -28.32
CA PHE A 30 46.40 -62.30 -29.55
C PHE A 30 47.78 -61.65 -29.39
N LEU A 31 47.84 -60.46 -28.79
CA LEU A 31 49.11 -59.76 -28.54
C LEU A 31 50.02 -60.55 -27.58
N THR A 32 49.45 -61.23 -26.59
CA THR A 32 50.21 -62.08 -25.65
C THR A 32 50.85 -63.27 -26.36
N ILE A 33 50.09 -63.97 -27.21
CA ILE A 33 50.59 -65.11 -27.98
C ILE A 33 51.66 -64.64 -28.97
N LEU A 34 51.37 -63.56 -29.72
CA LEU A 34 52.27 -63.02 -30.71
C LEU A 34 53.59 -62.56 -30.09
N ARG A 35 53.53 -61.87 -28.94
CA ARG A 35 54.73 -61.42 -28.21
C ARG A 35 55.56 -62.58 -27.69
N ASN A 36 54.95 -63.63 -27.14
CA ASN A 36 55.66 -64.83 -26.71
C ASN A 36 56.38 -65.52 -27.90
N GLU A 37 55.72 -65.65 -29.06
CA GLU A 37 56.38 -66.19 -30.26
C GLU A 37 57.53 -65.32 -30.77
N MET A 38 57.38 -63.99 -30.69
CA MET A 38 58.38 -63.01 -31.18
C MET A 38 59.61 -62.90 -30.26
N HIS A 39 59.45 -63.20 -28.97
CA HIS A 39 60.54 -63.19 -28.00
C HIS A 39 61.42 -64.46 -28.08
N ASP A 40 60.84 -65.60 -28.47
CA ASP A 40 61.53 -66.90 -28.44
C ASP A 40 62.18 -67.34 -29.77
N LYS A 41 61.96 -66.64 -30.90
CA LYS A 41 62.34 -67.16 -32.24
C LYS A 41 63.27 -66.32 -33.12
N ILE A 42 63.86 -65.21 -32.68
CA ILE A 42 64.76 -64.42 -33.54
C ILE A 42 66.05 -64.01 -32.79
N PRO A 43 67.20 -64.67 -33.04
CA PRO A 43 68.50 -64.24 -32.51
C PRO A 43 68.87 -62.84 -33.02
N SER A 44 69.37 -61.98 -32.13
CA SER A 44 69.62 -60.55 -32.32
C SER A 44 70.71 -60.17 -33.35
N ASP A 45 71.37 -61.15 -33.97
CA ASP A 45 72.73 -60.98 -34.51
C ASP A 45 72.82 -60.87 -36.03
N TYR A 46 71.71 -60.82 -36.78
CA TYR A 46 71.73 -60.80 -38.26
C TYR A 46 71.46 -59.45 -38.93
N LEU A 47 70.99 -58.42 -38.22
CA LEU A 47 70.76 -57.09 -38.81
C LEU A 47 71.82 -56.08 -38.34
N SER A 48 72.52 -55.47 -39.30
CA SER A 48 73.45 -54.37 -39.01
C SER A 48 72.70 -53.18 -38.39
N PHE A 49 73.39 -52.43 -37.53
CA PHE A 49 72.85 -51.24 -36.84
C PHE A 49 72.11 -50.29 -37.79
N TRP A 50 72.64 -50.11 -39.01
CA TRP A 50 72.05 -49.29 -40.05
C TRP A 50 70.71 -49.81 -40.57
N VAL A 51 70.56 -51.13 -40.76
CA VAL A 51 69.30 -51.71 -41.23
C VAL A 51 68.23 -51.63 -40.14
N LYS A 52 68.62 -51.84 -38.87
CA LYS A 52 67.71 -51.60 -37.73
C LYS A 52 67.25 -50.14 -37.70
N GLY A 53 68.18 -49.19 -37.80
CA GLY A 53 67.87 -47.75 -37.85
C GLY A 53 66.93 -47.37 -38.99
N VAL A 54 67.16 -47.87 -40.19
CA VAL A 54 66.28 -47.62 -41.36
C VAL A 54 64.89 -48.23 -41.17
N LEU A 55 64.79 -49.44 -40.61
CA LEU A 55 63.50 -50.07 -40.28
C LEU A 55 62.72 -49.29 -39.21
N TYR A 56 63.39 -48.82 -38.15
CA TYR A 56 62.73 -47.96 -37.16
C TYR A 56 62.22 -46.69 -37.81
N VAL A 57 63.02 -46.01 -38.62
CA VAL A 57 62.60 -44.77 -39.30
C VAL A 57 61.43 -45.03 -40.27
N LEU A 58 61.49 -46.10 -41.06
CA LEU A 58 60.44 -46.46 -42.02
C LEU A 58 59.10 -46.83 -41.37
N ILE A 59 59.11 -47.33 -40.14
CA ILE A 59 57.87 -47.73 -39.44
C ILE A 59 57.36 -46.62 -38.52
N THR A 60 58.26 -45.92 -37.82
CA THR A 60 57.88 -44.86 -36.87
C THR A 60 57.39 -43.60 -37.56
N ILE A 61 57.97 -43.20 -38.70
CA ILE A 61 57.53 -42.00 -39.43
C ILE A 61 56.08 -42.13 -39.91
N PRO A 62 55.65 -43.22 -40.59
CA PRO A 62 54.25 -43.40 -40.97
C PRO A 62 53.29 -43.41 -39.78
N LEU A 63 53.69 -44.02 -38.65
CA LEU A 63 52.89 -44.03 -37.43
C LEU A 63 52.74 -42.63 -36.84
N ILE A 64 53.82 -41.84 -36.81
CA ILE A 64 53.79 -40.44 -36.38
C ILE A 64 52.90 -39.62 -37.32
N LEU A 65 53.04 -39.78 -38.64
CA LEU A 65 52.24 -39.06 -39.63
C LEU A 65 50.75 -39.42 -39.53
N PHE A 66 50.42 -40.70 -39.32
CA PHE A 66 49.06 -41.14 -39.07
C PHE A 66 48.50 -40.54 -37.77
N PHE A 67 49.29 -40.54 -36.70
CA PHE A 67 48.89 -39.99 -35.40
C PHE A 67 48.66 -38.47 -35.47
N VAL A 68 49.58 -37.74 -36.11
CA VAL A 68 49.47 -36.30 -36.35
C VAL A 68 48.26 -36.00 -37.24
N SER A 69 48.05 -36.75 -38.32
CA SER A 69 46.88 -36.61 -39.19
C SER A 69 45.58 -36.84 -38.43
N TYR A 70 45.53 -37.86 -37.58
CA TYR A 70 44.36 -38.15 -36.74
C TYR A 70 44.10 -37.04 -35.73
N ILE A 71 45.14 -36.53 -35.05
CA ILE A 71 45.02 -35.38 -34.13
C ILE A 71 44.51 -34.15 -34.85
N ILE A 72 45.07 -33.79 -36.01
CA ILE A 72 44.64 -32.63 -36.79
C ILE A 72 43.16 -32.76 -37.18
N THR A 73 42.77 -33.93 -37.67
CA THR A 73 41.37 -34.23 -38.04
C THR A 73 40.43 -34.26 -36.82
N SER A 74 40.97 -34.56 -35.64
CA SER A 74 40.23 -34.54 -34.39
C SER A 74 40.02 -33.12 -33.88
N ILE A 75 41.08 -32.30 -33.86
CA ILE A 75 41.03 -30.87 -33.50
C ILE A 75 40.13 -30.09 -34.45
N SER A 76 40.25 -30.30 -35.77
CA SER A 76 39.41 -29.62 -36.77
C SER A 76 37.91 -29.90 -36.54
N ASN A 77 37.58 -31.10 -36.08
CA ASN A 77 36.21 -31.55 -35.90
C ASN A 77 35.73 -31.44 -34.44
N ALA A 78 36.59 -31.05 -33.49
CA ALA A 78 36.25 -30.95 -32.05
C ALA A 78 35.14 -29.92 -31.78
N ARG A 79 35.03 -28.88 -32.63
CA ARG A 79 33.92 -27.91 -32.57
C ARG A 79 32.56 -28.49 -32.95
N ILE A 80 32.52 -29.64 -33.65
CA ILE A 80 31.31 -30.23 -34.25
C ILE A 80 30.86 -31.52 -33.52
N ARG A 81 31.76 -32.24 -32.85
CA ARG A 81 31.47 -33.59 -32.30
C ARG A 81 30.75 -33.56 -30.94
N ARG A 82 29.55 -34.14 -30.87
CA ARG A 82 28.78 -34.32 -29.61
C ARG A 82 29.26 -35.47 -28.72
N GLU A 83 29.88 -36.53 -29.27
CA GLU A 83 30.32 -37.73 -28.52
C GLU A 83 31.84 -37.95 -28.65
N THR A 84 32.51 -38.46 -27.60
CA THR A 84 33.97 -38.65 -27.55
C THR A 84 34.40 -39.77 -28.49
N PHE A 85 33.59 -40.83 -28.55
CA PHE A 85 33.76 -41.95 -29.45
C PHE A 85 32.60 -41.93 -30.45
N PHE A 86 32.80 -41.22 -31.57
CA PHE A 86 31.73 -41.01 -32.55
C PHE A 86 31.75 -42.09 -33.64
N ARG A 87 32.95 -42.52 -34.05
CA ARG A 87 33.14 -43.58 -35.05
C ARG A 87 33.54 -44.88 -34.38
N LEU A 88 33.21 -46.01 -35.01
CA LEU A 88 33.70 -47.32 -34.59
C LEU A 88 35.24 -47.36 -34.52
N SER A 89 35.92 -46.63 -35.40
CA SER A 89 37.37 -46.47 -35.40
C SER A 89 37.93 -45.90 -34.10
N ASP A 90 37.21 -45.00 -33.42
CA ASP A 90 37.69 -44.34 -32.20
C ASP A 90 37.74 -45.36 -31.04
N TYR A 91 36.74 -46.24 -30.97
CA TYR A 91 36.70 -47.35 -30.01
C TYR A 91 37.82 -48.37 -30.29
N ILE A 92 38.05 -48.70 -31.55
CA ILE A 92 39.12 -49.64 -31.95
C ILE A 92 40.49 -49.06 -31.57
N ILE A 93 40.75 -47.79 -31.89
CA ILE A 93 42.02 -47.13 -31.58
C ILE A 93 42.27 -47.11 -30.06
N PHE A 94 41.26 -46.73 -29.27
CA PHE A 94 41.38 -46.70 -27.81
C PHE A 94 41.59 -48.10 -27.21
N THR A 95 40.83 -49.09 -27.65
CA THR A 95 40.91 -50.46 -27.10
C THR A 95 42.21 -51.17 -27.48
N VAL A 96 42.69 -51.00 -28.71
CA VAL A 96 44.00 -51.51 -29.15
C VAL A 96 45.11 -50.87 -28.32
N SER A 97 45.10 -49.54 -28.18
CA SER A 97 46.11 -48.81 -27.40
C SER A 97 46.13 -49.25 -25.94
N LEU A 98 44.95 -49.38 -25.32
CA LEU A 98 44.82 -49.85 -23.95
C LEU A 98 45.29 -51.31 -23.80
N SER A 99 45.06 -52.15 -24.80
CA SER A 99 45.50 -53.56 -24.79
C SER A 99 47.02 -53.67 -24.85
N ILE A 100 47.67 -52.84 -25.67
CA ILE A 100 49.13 -52.79 -25.76
C ILE A 100 49.74 -52.38 -24.41
N ILE A 101 49.18 -51.36 -23.75
CA ILE A 101 49.66 -50.89 -22.44
C ILE A 101 49.48 -51.97 -21.37
N ILE A 102 48.32 -52.61 -21.30
CA ILE A 102 48.05 -53.64 -20.28
C ILE A 102 48.92 -54.88 -20.51
N ASN A 103 49.10 -55.32 -21.75
CA ASN A 103 50.02 -56.39 -22.08
C ASN A 103 51.47 -56.06 -21.65
N TYR A 104 51.87 -54.80 -21.82
CA TYR A 104 53.19 -54.34 -21.41
C TYR A 104 53.40 -54.32 -19.89
N TRP A 105 52.39 -53.90 -19.13
CA TRP A 105 52.51 -53.73 -17.67
C TRP A 105 52.25 -54.98 -16.85
N PHE A 106 51.34 -55.86 -17.28
CA PHE A 106 50.80 -56.94 -16.44
C PHE A 106 51.20 -58.34 -16.86
N VAL A 107 51.56 -58.56 -18.13
CA VAL A 107 51.81 -59.92 -18.63
C VAL A 107 53.29 -60.30 -18.55
N ASN A 108 54.20 -59.41 -18.96
CA ASN A 108 55.65 -59.64 -18.88
C ASN A 108 56.33 -58.44 -18.22
N THR A 109 57.23 -58.68 -17.26
CA THR A 109 58.05 -57.65 -16.62
C THR A 109 58.81 -56.82 -17.67
N PRO A 110 59.08 -55.52 -17.39
CA PRO A 110 59.69 -54.64 -18.36
C PRO A 110 61.10 -55.14 -18.69
N VAL A 111 61.25 -55.79 -19.85
CA VAL A 111 62.55 -55.94 -20.48
C VAL A 111 63.05 -54.53 -20.70
N SER A 112 64.28 -54.25 -20.26
CA SER A 112 64.90 -52.94 -20.38
C SER A 112 64.69 -52.40 -21.79
N MET A 113 64.09 -51.21 -21.86
CA MET A 113 63.86 -50.46 -23.08
C MET A 113 65.13 -50.53 -23.96
N TRP A 114 65.00 -50.89 -25.24
CA TRP A 114 66.09 -50.94 -26.22
C TRP A 114 67.15 -52.05 -26.04
N THR A 115 66.79 -53.15 -25.38
CA THR A 115 67.72 -54.29 -25.19
C THR A 115 67.32 -55.56 -25.96
N GLY A 116 66.23 -55.50 -26.75
CA GLY A 116 65.67 -56.65 -27.45
C GLY A 116 66.02 -56.74 -28.95
N ASN A 117 65.35 -57.67 -29.65
CA ASN A 117 65.36 -57.70 -31.11
C ASN A 117 64.48 -56.56 -31.68
N VAL A 118 64.60 -56.28 -32.99
CA VAL A 118 63.91 -55.15 -33.65
C VAL A 118 62.40 -55.17 -33.40
N LEU A 119 61.80 -56.36 -33.34
CA LEU A 119 60.37 -56.54 -33.14
C LEU A 119 59.95 -56.24 -31.69
N SER A 120 60.80 -56.55 -30.70
CA SER A 120 60.60 -56.16 -29.30
C SER A 120 60.64 -54.64 -29.14
N ASP A 121 61.66 -53.98 -29.68
CA ASP A 121 61.79 -52.53 -29.55
C ASP A 121 60.68 -51.76 -30.29
N LEU A 122 60.19 -52.28 -31.42
CA LEU A 122 59.01 -51.73 -32.10
C LEU A 122 57.74 -51.84 -31.25
N PHE A 123 57.62 -52.90 -30.45
CA PHE A 123 56.52 -53.05 -29.50
C PHE A 123 56.63 -52.04 -28.35
N ASP A 124 57.84 -51.80 -27.83
CA ASP A 124 58.10 -50.77 -26.81
C ASP A 124 57.73 -49.36 -27.33
N ILE A 125 58.10 -49.05 -28.57
CA ILE A 125 57.71 -47.79 -29.23
C ILE A 125 56.18 -47.70 -29.35
N SER A 126 55.52 -48.78 -29.74
CA SER A 126 54.04 -48.81 -29.84
C SER A 126 53.34 -48.55 -28.50
N MET A 127 53.95 -48.94 -27.38
CA MET A 127 53.45 -48.66 -26.03
C MET A 127 53.50 -47.16 -25.72
N VAL A 128 54.60 -46.47 -26.04
CA VAL A 128 54.73 -45.01 -25.84
C VAL A 128 53.64 -44.26 -26.63
N PHE A 129 53.43 -44.60 -27.90
CA PHE A 129 52.37 -44.00 -28.71
C PHE A 129 50.96 -44.32 -28.16
N SER A 130 50.75 -45.55 -27.67
CA SER A 130 49.49 -45.93 -27.03
C SER A 130 49.19 -45.10 -25.79
N CYS A 131 50.20 -44.79 -24.96
CA CYS A 131 50.05 -43.89 -23.81
C CYS A 131 49.65 -42.48 -24.24
N CYS A 132 50.27 -41.93 -25.29
CA CYS A 132 49.90 -40.63 -25.86
C CYS A 132 48.45 -40.60 -26.36
N ILE A 133 47.99 -41.68 -27.01
CA ILE A 133 46.60 -41.83 -27.47
C ILE A 133 45.63 -41.80 -26.28
N ILE A 134 45.92 -42.54 -25.20
CA ILE A 134 45.05 -42.55 -24.02
C ILE A 134 45.02 -41.18 -23.34
N LEU A 135 46.17 -40.52 -23.18
CA LEU A 135 46.22 -39.17 -22.61
C LEU A 135 45.37 -38.19 -23.42
N TYR A 136 45.40 -38.27 -24.75
CA TYR A 136 44.53 -37.47 -25.61
C TYR A 136 43.03 -37.73 -25.35
N PHE A 137 42.59 -39.00 -25.35
CA PHE A 137 41.19 -39.35 -25.11
C PHE A 137 40.71 -38.97 -23.69
N THR A 138 41.57 -39.13 -22.67
CA THR A 138 41.24 -38.71 -21.30
C THR A 138 41.10 -37.19 -21.17
N GLY A 139 41.94 -36.40 -21.85
CA GLY A 139 41.80 -34.95 -21.92
C GLY A 139 40.48 -34.50 -22.55
N GLU A 140 40.06 -35.12 -23.65
CA GLU A 140 38.75 -34.90 -24.29
C GLU A 140 37.57 -35.20 -23.35
N ILE A 141 37.64 -36.31 -22.59
CA ILE A 141 36.60 -36.68 -21.61
C ILE A 141 36.52 -35.63 -20.49
N LEU A 142 37.66 -35.20 -19.93
CA LEU A 142 37.71 -34.23 -18.85
C LEU A 142 37.17 -32.85 -19.29
N ALA A 143 37.59 -32.36 -20.46
CA ALA A 143 37.11 -31.09 -21.02
C ALA A 143 35.58 -31.10 -21.20
N ARG A 144 35.00 -32.24 -21.60
CA ARG A 144 33.54 -32.40 -21.74
C ARG A 144 32.82 -32.47 -20.41
N ILE A 145 33.35 -33.17 -19.41
CA ILE A 145 32.75 -33.18 -18.07
C ILE A 145 32.68 -31.75 -17.52
N GLN A 146 33.72 -30.95 -17.75
CA GLN A 146 33.76 -29.56 -17.33
C GLN A 146 32.73 -28.70 -18.08
N LYS A 147 32.64 -28.84 -19.42
CA LYS A 147 31.64 -28.15 -20.23
C LYS A 147 30.20 -28.56 -19.89
N SER A 148 29.96 -29.86 -19.67
CA SER A 148 28.68 -30.42 -19.23
C SER A 148 28.24 -29.85 -17.87
N LYS A 149 29.15 -29.76 -16.90
CA LYS A 149 28.87 -29.12 -15.61
C LYS A 149 28.48 -27.65 -15.79
N GLN A 150 29.17 -26.93 -16.68
CA GLN A 150 28.88 -25.53 -16.98
C GLN A 150 27.52 -25.35 -17.67
N GLU A 151 27.21 -26.14 -18.70
CA GLU A 151 25.91 -26.13 -19.40
C GLU A 151 24.75 -26.54 -18.47
N LYS A 152 24.97 -27.50 -17.57
CA LYS A 152 23.96 -27.92 -16.57
C LYS A 152 23.71 -26.81 -15.55
N LYS A 153 24.77 -26.11 -15.12
CA LYS A 153 24.68 -24.95 -14.22
C LYS A 153 23.94 -23.78 -14.89
N GLU A 154 24.19 -23.52 -16.16
CA GLU A 154 23.43 -22.53 -16.96
C GLU A 154 21.97 -22.94 -17.19
N LYS A 155 21.68 -24.21 -17.45
CA LYS A 155 20.30 -24.71 -17.58
C LYS A 155 19.53 -24.60 -16.28
N ILE A 156 20.15 -24.96 -15.15
CA ILE A 156 19.55 -24.82 -13.81
C ILE A 156 19.32 -23.34 -13.48
N ALA A 157 20.28 -22.45 -13.81
CA ALA A 157 20.10 -21.01 -13.62
C ALA A 157 18.93 -20.46 -14.47
N LYS A 158 18.81 -20.92 -15.73
CA LYS A 158 17.70 -20.54 -16.62
C LYS A 158 16.35 -21.12 -16.19
N SER A 159 16.31 -22.35 -15.65
CA SER A 159 15.06 -22.94 -15.14
C SER A 159 14.60 -22.27 -13.85
N LEU A 160 15.53 -21.96 -12.94
CA LEU A 160 15.25 -21.19 -11.72
C LEU A 160 14.76 -19.77 -12.02
N GLN A 161 15.27 -19.11 -13.07
CA GLN A 161 14.74 -17.82 -13.54
C GLN A 161 13.34 -17.93 -14.17
N LYS A 162 12.96 -19.09 -14.69
CA LYS A 162 11.69 -19.29 -15.40
C LYS A 162 10.56 -19.73 -14.45
N GLU A 163 10.88 -20.46 -13.39
CA GLU A 163 9.91 -20.92 -12.37
C GLU A 163 9.71 -19.93 -11.21
N ASN A 164 10.67 -19.02 -10.96
CA ASN A 164 10.57 -17.99 -9.91
C ASN A 164 10.43 -16.55 -10.45
N LYS A 165 9.80 -16.34 -11.61
CA LYS A 165 9.35 -14.98 -11.95
C LYS A 165 8.16 -14.64 -11.07
N ILE A 166 8.44 -14.22 -9.84
CA ILE A 166 7.53 -13.32 -9.11
C ILE A 166 7.41 -12.11 -10.03
N GLU A 167 6.28 -11.98 -10.72
CA GLU A 167 6.03 -10.78 -11.51
C GLU A 167 6.09 -9.58 -10.57
N ALA A 168 6.87 -8.58 -10.96
CA ALA A 168 7.05 -7.39 -10.15
C ALA A 168 5.69 -6.70 -10.00
N TYR A 169 5.20 -6.60 -8.76
CA TYR A 169 3.93 -5.96 -8.47
C TYR A 169 3.90 -4.51 -8.99
N TYR A 170 4.99 -3.76 -8.76
CA TYR A 170 5.17 -2.41 -9.27
C TYR A 170 5.77 -2.40 -10.68
N ASN A 171 5.32 -1.42 -11.47
CA ASN A 171 5.90 -1.12 -12.77
C ASN A 171 7.35 -0.68 -12.58
N SER A 172 8.25 -1.38 -13.27
CA SER A 172 9.67 -1.10 -13.26
C SER A 172 9.98 0.18 -14.03
N GLU A 173 10.76 1.09 -13.42
CA GLU A 173 11.35 2.23 -14.12
C GLU A 173 12.59 1.86 -14.95
N TYR A 174 13.04 0.60 -14.94
CA TYR A 174 14.14 0.14 -15.77
C TYR A 174 13.79 0.22 -17.27
N PRO A 175 14.77 0.56 -18.12
CA PRO A 175 14.56 0.57 -19.57
C PRO A 175 14.18 -0.81 -20.09
N ILE A 176 13.34 -0.84 -21.12
CA ILE A 176 13.01 -2.09 -21.82
C ILE A 176 14.26 -2.68 -22.47
N ASN A 177 14.30 -4.00 -22.60
CA ASN A 177 15.48 -4.71 -23.10
C ASN A 177 15.30 -5.29 -24.50
N ASP A 178 14.06 -5.49 -24.92
CA ASP A 178 13.73 -6.18 -26.15
C ASP A 178 12.44 -5.62 -26.79
N THR A 179 12.21 -6.04 -28.03
CA THR A 179 11.08 -5.61 -28.85
C THR A 179 9.72 -6.10 -28.30
N GLU A 180 9.68 -7.20 -27.52
CA GLU A 180 8.43 -7.70 -26.95
C GLU A 180 7.85 -6.76 -25.88
N GLN A 181 8.73 -5.99 -25.23
CA GLN A 181 8.37 -4.98 -24.24
C GLN A 181 8.03 -3.61 -24.85
N ASP A 182 8.18 -3.43 -26.17
CA ASP A 182 8.01 -2.14 -26.83
C ASP A 182 6.55 -1.79 -27.11
N ALA A 183 5.90 -1.21 -26.11
CA ALA A 183 4.52 -0.74 -26.21
C ALA A 183 4.36 0.60 -26.97
N LEU A 184 5.45 1.28 -27.32
CA LEU A 184 5.44 2.61 -27.94
C LEU A 184 6.00 2.61 -29.37
N ASN A 185 6.09 1.44 -29.99
CA ASN A 185 6.49 1.23 -31.38
C ASN A 185 7.82 1.91 -31.77
N ARG A 186 8.80 1.88 -30.86
CA ARG A 186 10.15 2.44 -31.04
C ARG A 186 11.12 1.50 -31.74
N ALA A 187 10.80 0.21 -31.83
CA ALA A 187 11.68 -0.80 -32.42
C ALA A 187 12.00 -0.51 -33.90
N SER A 188 11.01 -0.05 -34.67
CA SER A 188 11.20 0.31 -36.08
C SER A 188 12.17 1.48 -36.28
N PHE A 189 12.16 2.43 -35.34
CA PHE A 189 13.09 3.56 -35.31
C PHE A 189 14.49 3.11 -34.89
N ALA A 190 14.59 2.31 -33.84
CA ALA A 190 15.85 1.74 -33.35
C ALA A 190 16.55 0.89 -34.43
N GLU A 191 15.79 0.12 -35.21
CA GLU A 191 16.29 -0.69 -36.32
C GLU A 191 16.95 0.16 -37.42
N LYS A 192 16.39 1.33 -37.74
CA LYS A 192 17.00 2.25 -38.72
C LYS A 192 18.35 2.77 -38.25
N ILE A 193 18.49 3.09 -36.96
CA ILE A 193 19.75 3.51 -36.36
C ILE A 193 20.73 2.33 -36.34
N ALA A 194 20.30 1.15 -35.91
CA ALA A 194 21.12 -0.07 -35.92
C ALA A 194 21.72 -0.36 -37.31
N ASN A 195 20.91 -0.24 -38.36
CA ASN A 195 21.34 -0.42 -39.75
C ASN A 195 22.30 0.68 -40.25
N SER A 196 22.19 1.91 -39.73
CA SER A 196 23.10 2.99 -40.11
C SER A 196 24.49 2.81 -39.48
N LEU A 197 24.57 2.23 -38.28
CA LEU A 197 25.83 1.92 -37.60
C LEU A 197 26.73 1.04 -38.49
N VAL A 198 26.18 -0.03 -39.07
CA VAL A 198 26.94 -0.93 -39.98
C VAL A 198 27.45 -0.19 -41.23
N LYS A 199 26.73 0.82 -41.71
CA LYS A 199 27.02 1.56 -42.96
C LYS A 199 27.91 2.79 -42.75
N SER A 200 28.33 3.10 -41.53
CA SER A 200 28.99 4.36 -41.16
C SER A 200 30.47 4.49 -41.58
N GLY A 201 30.97 3.67 -42.51
CA GLY A 201 32.35 3.75 -43.02
C GLY A 201 33.44 3.49 -41.96
N GLU A 202 34.62 4.10 -42.12
CA GLU A 202 35.74 4.01 -41.17
C GLU A 202 35.83 5.22 -40.22
N ASP A 203 35.10 6.31 -40.51
CA ASP A 203 35.21 7.55 -39.73
C ASP A 203 34.57 7.43 -38.34
N SER A 204 35.11 8.22 -37.40
CA SER A 204 34.52 8.39 -36.09
C SER A 204 33.22 9.21 -36.18
N LEU A 205 32.18 8.76 -35.48
CA LEU A 205 30.85 9.37 -35.55
C LEU A 205 30.31 9.63 -34.13
N THR A 206 29.73 10.80 -33.90
CA THR A 206 29.04 11.11 -32.63
C THR A 206 27.57 11.40 -32.88
N MET A 207 26.71 10.49 -32.42
CA MET A 207 25.26 10.64 -32.41
C MET A 207 24.80 11.06 -31.01
N GLY A 208 23.81 11.95 -30.93
CA GLY A 208 23.15 12.30 -29.68
C GLY A 208 21.73 11.75 -29.67
N ILE A 209 21.35 10.97 -28.66
CA ILE A 209 19.94 10.63 -28.39
C ILE A 209 19.43 11.69 -27.42
N LEU A 210 18.69 12.65 -27.95
CA LEU A 210 18.23 13.85 -27.26
C LEU A 210 16.76 13.70 -26.87
N GLY A 211 16.46 14.02 -25.62
CA GLY A 211 15.08 14.07 -25.14
C GLY A 211 15.03 14.27 -23.64
N ASN A 212 13.89 14.74 -23.15
CA ASN A 212 13.72 15.07 -21.73
C ASN A 212 13.98 13.86 -20.84
N TRP A 213 14.24 14.08 -19.55
CA TRP A 213 14.30 12.98 -18.59
C TRP A 213 13.00 12.16 -18.60
N GLY A 214 13.11 10.83 -18.57
CA GLY A 214 11.95 9.93 -18.69
C GLY A 214 11.41 9.74 -20.11
N SER A 215 12.03 10.32 -21.15
CA SER A 215 11.62 10.11 -22.56
C SER A 215 11.94 8.73 -23.13
N GLY A 216 12.67 7.87 -22.42
CA GLY A 216 13.03 6.51 -22.87
C GLY A 216 14.31 6.41 -23.72
N LYS A 217 15.31 7.25 -23.47
CA LYS A 217 16.62 7.23 -24.15
C LYS A 217 17.32 5.87 -24.02
N SER A 218 17.50 5.39 -22.80
CA SER A 218 18.16 4.09 -22.54
C SER A 218 17.34 2.90 -23.10
N SER A 219 16.01 3.00 -23.12
CA SER A 219 15.13 2.03 -23.79
C SER A 219 15.39 1.95 -25.30
N VAL A 220 15.50 3.10 -25.97
CA VAL A 220 15.83 3.15 -27.41
C VAL A 220 17.23 2.61 -27.66
N TYR A 221 18.22 2.94 -26.81
CA TYR A 221 19.55 2.36 -26.89
C TYR A 221 19.54 0.82 -26.81
N ASN A 222 18.79 0.26 -25.85
CA ASN A 222 18.66 -1.19 -25.72
C ASN A 222 18.06 -1.83 -26.96
N LEU A 223 17.03 -1.22 -27.56
CA LEU A 223 16.47 -1.66 -28.84
C LEU A 223 17.47 -1.54 -29.99
N ILE A 224 18.27 -0.47 -30.06
CA ILE A 224 19.34 -0.33 -31.06
C ILE A 224 20.34 -1.48 -30.93
N LYS A 225 20.75 -1.78 -29.69
CA LYS A 225 21.68 -2.87 -29.36
C LYS A 225 21.09 -4.25 -29.68
N GLU A 226 19.80 -4.44 -29.46
CA GLU A 226 19.07 -5.68 -29.83
C GLU A 226 19.02 -5.87 -31.34
N LYS A 227 18.65 -4.83 -32.10
CA LYS A 227 18.47 -4.86 -33.56
C LYS A 227 19.78 -4.83 -34.35
N SER A 228 20.89 -4.44 -33.74
CA SER A 228 22.19 -4.36 -34.40
C SER A 228 22.79 -5.73 -34.69
N ASP A 229 23.43 -5.86 -35.86
CA ASP A 229 24.15 -7.07 -36.22
C ASP A 229 25.44 -7.21 -35.39
N LYS A 230 25.41 -8.13 -34.41
CA LYS A 230 26.51 -8.43 -33.49
C LYS A 230 27.76 -8.99 -34.19
N ASN A 231 27.66 -9.41 -35.45
CA ASN A 231 28.82 -9.80 -36.25
C ASN A 231 29.60 -8.58 -36.75
N HIS A 232 28.94 -7.44 -36.94
CA HIS A 232 29.54 -6.22 -37.49
C HIS A 232 29.76 -5.14 -36.43
N VAL A 233 29.04 -5.19 -35.30
CA VAL A 233 29.05 -4.15 -34.27
C VAL A 233 29.32 -4.75 -32.89
N ILE A 234 30.08 -4.03 -32.06
CA ILE A 234 30.15 -4.26 -30.62
C ILE A 234 29.69 -3.04 -29.83
N PHE A 235 29.13 -3.27 -28.65
CA PHE A 235 28.67 -2.21 -27.78
C PHE A 235 29.51 -2.16 -26.50
N ILE A 236 29.91 -0.96 -26.13
CA ILE A 236 30.62 -0.63 -24.89
C ILE A 236 29.76 0.43 -24.20
N GLU A 237 29.42 0.19 -22.93
CA GLU A 237 28.64 1.12 -22.13
C GLU A 237 29.56 1.83 -21.14
N PHE A 238 29.53 3.15 -21.14
CA PHE A 238 30.29 3.98 -20.21
C PHE A 238 29.33 4.90 -19.48
N LYS A 239 29.34 4.85 -18.15
CA LYS A 239 28.48 5.67 -17.28
C LYS A 239 29.33 6.62 -16.46
N PRO A 240 29.56 7.86 -16.93
CA PRO A 240 30.47 8.80 -16.25
C PRO A 240 30.04 9.11 -14.81
N TRP A 241 28.72 9.15 -14.55
CA TRP A 241 28.15 9.46 -13.25
C TRP A 241 28.60 8.50 -12.12
N TYR A 242 29.04 7.28 -12.45
CA TYR A 242 29.52 6.32 -11.43
C TYR A 242 30.85 6.74 -10.78
N PHE A 243 31.51 7.78 -11.29
CA PHE A 243 32.88 8.10 -10.93
C PHE A 243 33.06 9.38 -10.08
N GLY A 244 31.98 10.09 -9.71
CA GLY A 244 31.94 11.15 -8.68
C GLY A 244 32.75 12.44 -8.95
N GLU A 245 32.43 13.51 -8.20
CA GLU A 245 32.88 14.91 -8.41
C GLU A 245 34.41 15.16 -8.42
N ASN A 246 35.23 14.24 -7.91
CA ASN A 246 36.67 14.46 -7.69
C ASN A 246 37.60 13.78 -8.72
N ASN A 247 37.08 13.16 -9.78
CA ASN A 247 37.90 12.33 -10.66
C ASN A 247 38.28 13.01 -11.98
N HIS A 248 39.46 13.64 -12.00
CA HIS A 248 40.18 14.01 -13.23
C HIS A 248 40.56 12.79 -14.12
N ASP A 249 40.26 11.57 -13.66
CA ASP A 249 40.57 10.29 -14.28
C ASP A 249 39.51 9.75 -15.24
N ILE A 250 38.40 10.48 -15.50
CA ILE A 250 37.32 10.06 -16.42
C ILE A 250 37.87 9.55 -17.76
N ILE A 251 38.89 10.23 -18.32
CA ILE A 251 39.55 9.82 -19.57
C ILE A 251 40.24 8.47 -19.43
N ARG A 252 41.00 8.26 -18.35
CA ARG A 252 41.73 7.00 -18.11
C ARG A 252 40.74 5.85 -17.92
N LEU A 253 39.72 6.05 -17.10
CA LEU A 253 38.69 5.05 -16.83
C LEU A 253 37.92 4.68 -18.10
N TYR A 254 37.55 5.68 -18.91
CA TYR A 254 36.96 5.44 -20.21
C TYR A 254 37.86 4.58 -21.11
N LEU A 255 39.15 4.91 -21.23
CA LEU A 255 40.08 4.15 -22.08
C LEU A 255 40.26 2.70 -21.60
N LEU A 256 40.21 2.47 -20.29
CA LEU A 256 40.25 1.11 -19.71
C LEU A 256 38.95 0.34 -20.01
N GLU A 257 37.78 0.96 -19.85
CA GLU A 257 36.50 0.34 -20.17
C GLU A 257 36.37 0.04 -21.68
N PHE A 258 36.82 0.99 -22.51
CA PHE A 258 36.93 0.82 -23.95
C PHE A 258 37.83 -0.38 -24.30
N LEU A 259 38.99 -0.48 -23.65
CA LEU A 259 39.91 -1.60 -23.83
C LEU A 259 39.28 -2.95 -23.43
N GLU A 260 38.61 -3.02 -22.28
CA GLU A 260 37.92 -4.24 -21.83
C GLU A 260 36.78 -4.64 -22.77
N GLY A 261 36.09 -3.66 -23.39
CA GLY A 261 35.07 -3.91 -24.40
C GLY A 261 35.63 -4.55 -25.67
N ILE A 262 36.69 -3.97 -26.26
CA ILE A 262 37.26 -4.45 -27.52
C ILE A 262 37.97 -5.81 -27.41
N LYS A 263 38.47 -6.16 -26.22
CA LYS A 263 39.11 -7.46 -25.95
C LYS A 263 38.16 -8.66 -26.10
N LYS A 264 36.85 -8.44 -25.98
CA LYS A 264 35.84 -9.49 -26.02
C LYS A 264 35.60 -10.06 -27.43
N VAL A 265 36.19 -9.45 -28.46
CA VAL A 265 36.00 -9.85 -29.86
C VAL A 265 37.03 -10.88 -30.30
N GLU A 266 36.56 -11.94 -30.96
CA GLU A 266 37.44 -12.92 -31.60
C GLU A 266 38.30 -12.24 -32.68
N GLY A 267 39.61 -12.47 -32.64
CA GLY A 267 40.57 -11.80 -33.53
C GLY A 267 41.10 -10.45 -33.01
N TYR A 268 40.85 -10.11 -31.74
CA TYR A 268 41.46 -8.96 -31.08
C TYR A 268 43.00 -9.00 -31.15
N ASN A 269 43.61 -7.90 -31.62
CA ASN A 269 45.06 -7.72 -31.66
C ASN A 269 45.58 -7.18 -30.30
N PRO A 270 46.41 -7.94 -29.55
CA PRO A 270 46.97 -7.50 -28.26
C PRO A 270 47.78 -6.21 -28.32
N GLU A 271 48.34 -5.84 -29.47
CA GLU A 271 49.08 -4.58 -29.65
C GLU A 271 48.16 -3.36 -29.45
N ILE A 272 46.88 -3.44 -29.83
CA ILE A 272 45.90 -2.38 -29.55
C ILE A 272 45.84 -2.11 -28.05
N GLY A 273 45.84 -3.16 -27.23
CA GLY A 273 45.77 -3.02 -25.78
C GLY A 273 47.02 -2.45 -25.15
N LYS A 274 48.19 -2.77 -25.70
CA LYS A 274 49.45 -2.17 -25.26
C LYS A 274 49.47 -0.68 -25.59
N ALA A 275 49.07 -0.31 -26.82
CA ALA A 275 49.01 1.08 -27.25
C ALA A 275 48.02 1.90 -26.42
N ILE A 276 46.79 1.40 -26.22
CA ILE A 276 45.76 2.08 -25.41
C ILE A 276 46.20 2.22 -23.94
N LYS A 277 46.82 1.20 -23.34
CA LYS A 277 47.33 1.31 -21.96
C LYS A 277 48.43 2.37 -21.83
N LYS A 278 49.42 2.36 -22.71
CA LYS A 278 50.47 3.39 -22.74
C LYS A 278 49.87 4.79 -22.92
N TYR A 279 48.89 4.93 -23.82
CA TYR A 279 48.18 6.18 -24.04
C TYR A 279 47.43 6.66 -22.80
N ALA A 280 46.71 5.76 -22.12
CA ALA A 280 46.00 6.05 -20.87
C ALA A 280 46.96 6.41 -19.72
N ASP A 281 48.08 5.69 -19.59
CA ASP A 281 49.09 5.93 -18.56
C ASP A 281 49.73 7.30 -18.71
N ILE A 282 50.07 7.72 -19.94
CA ILE A 282 50.64 9.06 -20.18
C ILE A 282 49.60 10.15 -19.92
N LEU A 283 48.35 9.98 -20.37
CA LEU A 283 47.27 10.94 -20.08
C LEU A 283 47.02 11.07 -18.58
N SER A 284 47.15 9.98 -17.82
CA SER A 284 47.07 10.00 -16.36
C SER A 284 48.28 10.64 -15.68
N SER A 285 49.48 10.50 -16.26
CA SER A 285 50.68 11.18 -15.74
C SER A 285 50.62 12.71 -15.93
N VAL A 286 49.83 13.18 -16.90
CA VAL A 286 49.53 14.61 -17.11
C VAL A 286 48.49 15.12 -16.11
N SER A 287 47.52 14.29 -15.69
CA SER A 287 46.58 14.63 -14.60
C SER A 287 47.19 14.56 -13.20
N LEU A 288 48.31 13.85 -13.02
CA LEU A 288 48.99 13.66 -11.72
C LEU A 288 49.94 14.80 -11.30
N ARG A 289 50.25 15.78 -12.16
CA ARG A 289 51.07 16.95 -11.76
C ARG A 289 50.20 18.05 -11.10
N GLY A 290 49.85 17.81 -9.83
CA GLY A 290 49.62 18.87 -8.83
C GLY A 290 48.21 18.98 -8.26
N PHE A 291 48.00 18.45 -7.04
CA PHE A 291 47.02 19.00 -6.08
C PHE A 291 47.35 20.49 -5.86
N GLY A 292 46.53 21.39 -6.42
CA GLY A 292 46.64 22.85 -6.20
C GLY A 292 47.22 23.69 -7.34
N ALA A 293 47.59 23.11 -8.48
CA ALA A 293 47.92 23.87 -9.69
C ALA A 293 46.84 23.65 -10.75
N THR A 294 46.10 24.70 -11.13
CA THR A 294 45.11 24.65 -12.21
C THR A 294 45.80 24.47 -13.56
N LEU A 295 46.03 23.22 -13.97
CA LEU A 295 46.46 22.93 -15.33
C LEU A 295 45.30 23.14 -16.30
N SER A 296 45.49 24.07 -17.23
CA SER A 296 44.52 24.35 -18.28
C SER A 296 44.56 23.25 -19.34
N PHE A 297 43.38 22.76 -19.74
CA PHE A 297 43.19 21.83 -20.87
C PHE A 297 43.89 22.29 -22.18
N LYS A 298 44.27 23.58 -22.26
CA LYS A 298 45.08 24.17 -23.32
C LYS A 298 46.45 23.50 -23.45
N GLU A 299 47.10 23.11 -22.35
CA GLU A 299 48.40 22.42 -22.40
C GLU A 299 48.29 20.98 -22.91
N LEU A 300 47.19 20.29 -22.62
CA LEU A 300 46.86 19.01 -23.24
C LEU A 300 46.67 19.19 -24.75
N VAL A 301 45.84 20.16 -25.15
CA VAL A 301 45.57 20.48 -26.57
C VAL A 301 46.83 20.93 -27.32
N ASP A 302 47.72 21.70 -26.68
CA ASP A 302 48.99 22.15 -27.27
C ASP A 302 49.94 20.98 -27.55
N ARG A 303 49.91 19.90 -26.75
CA ARG A 303 50.61 18.63 -27.02
C ARG A 303 49.99 17.79 -28.14
N PHE A 304 48.75 18.10 -28.56
CA PHE A 304 48.08 17.49 -29.70
C PHE A 304 48.21 18.31 -31.00
N LYS A 305 48.81 19.51 -30.95
CA LYS A 305 49.01 20.34 -32.16
C LYS A 305 50.13 19.77 -33.05
N PRO A 306 49.90 19.60 -34.36
CA PRO A 306 50.93 19.13 -35.29
C PRO A 306 52.04 20.19 -35.46
N GLY A 307 53.31 19.79 -35.27
CA GLY A 307 54.49 20.62 -35.58
C GLY A 307 55.32 21.14 -34.39
N GLN A 308 54.96 20.85 -33.14
CA GLN A 308 55.84 21.09 -31.97
C GLN A 308 56.32 19.75 -31.40
N SER A 309 57.61 19.66 -31.07
CA SER A 309 58.33 18.46 -30.64
C SER A 309 57.76 17.87 -29.33
N THR A 310 56.78 16.96 -29.46
CA THR A 310 56.37 15.99 -28.44
C THR A 310 55.98 14.67 -29.11
N ASP A 311 56.98 13.94 -29.60
CA ASP A 311 56.88 12.69 -30.39
C ASP A 311 56.36 11.45 -29.63
N SER A 312 55.36 11.57 -28.74
CA SER A 312 54.86 10.41 -27.97
C SER A 312 53.33 10.28 -27.91
N LEU A 313 52.56 11.32 -27.58
CA LEU A 313 51.09 11.19 -27.44
C LEU A 313 50.35 11.16 -28.78
N SER A 314 50.73 12.06 -29.70
CA SER A 314 50.16 12.09 -31.06
C SER A 314 50.50 10.82 -31.82
N ASP A 315 51.72 10.30 -31.64
CA ASP A 315 52.16 9.08 -32.30
C ASP A 315 51.50 7.83 -31.72
N LEU A 316 51.32 7.74 -30.39
CA LEU A 316 50.50 6.68 -29.77
C LEU A 316 49.05 6.74 -30.23
N LYS A 317 48.47 7.94 -30.37
CA LYS A 317 47.11 8.09 -30.90
C LYS A 317 47.04 7.56 -32.34
N LYS A 318 47.98 7.97 -33.22
CA LYS A 318 48.07 7.45 -34.60
C LYS A 318 48.29 5.94 -34.65
N GLU A 319 49.10 5.39 -33.74
CA GLU A 319 49.30 3.95 -33.61
C GLU A 319 47.98 3.25 -33.30
N ILE A 320 47.21 3.76 -32.32
CA ILE A 320 45.88 3.23 -31.98
C ILE A 320 44.94 3.36 -33.20
N GLU A 321 44.94 4.49 -33.89
CA GLU A 321 44.10 4.71 -35.09
C GLU A 321 44.43 3.71 -36.19
N MET A 322 45.72 3.49 -36.51
CA MET A 322 46.13 2.52 -37.52
C MET A 322 45.70 1.10 -37.14
N LEU A 323 45.90 0.70 -35.88
CA LEU A 323 45.51 -0.64 -35.43
C LEU A 323 43.99 -0.83 -35.38
N LEU A 324 43.22 0.23 -35.09
CA LEU A 324 41.76 0.18 -35.08
C LEU A 324 41.13 0.20 -36.48
N LYS A 325 41.82 0.72 -37.51
CA LYS A 325 41.35 0.61 -38.91
C LYS A 325 41.18 -0.84 -39.36
N ASP A 326 42.04 -1.74 -38.91
CA ASP A 326 41.94 -3.17 -39.24
C ASP A 326 41.03 -3.95 -38.27
N TYR A 327 40.44 -3.28 -37.28
CA TYR A 327 39.57 -3.93 -36.31
C TYR A 327 38.30 -4.48 -37.00
N PRO A 328 37.89 -5.73 -36.74
CA PRO A 328 36.91 -6.44 -37.56
C PRO A 328 35.47 -5.94 -37.41
N LYS A 329 35.18 -5.13 -36.39
CA LYS A 329 33.83 -4.66 -36.06
C LYS A 329 33.83 -3.16 -35.84
N ARG A 330 32.68 -2.50 -36.03
CA ARG A 330 32.48 -1.13 -35.54
C ARG A 330 32.23 -1.15 -34.03
N ILE A 331 32.86 -0.24 -33.31
CA ILE A 331 32.79 -0.13 -31.87
C ILE A 331 31.79 0.98 -31.54
N VAL A 332 30.70 0.67 -30.85
CA VAL A 332 29.69 1.63 -30.45
C VAL A 332 29.83 1.88 -28.95
N VAL A 333 30.21 3.10 -28.60
CA VAL A 333 30.35 3.56 -27.23
C VAL A 333 29.10 4.33 -26.83
N TYR A 334 28.32 3.79 -25.91
CA TYR A 334 27.17 4.48 -25.34
C TYR A 334 27.56 5.18 -24.05
N ILE A 335 27.29 6.49 -24.00
CA ILE A 335 27.51 7.33 -22.81
C ILE A 335 26.15 7.82 -22.33
N ASP A 336 25.74 7.37 -21.14
CA ASP A 336 24.44 7.70 -20.52
C ASP A 336 24.61 8.59 -19.28
N ASP A 337 23.49 9.16 -18.80
CA ASP A 337 23.41 10.00 -17.60
C ASP A 337 24.35 11.24 -17.61
N ILE A 338 24.64 11.79 -18.79
CA ILE A 338 25.47 13.01 -18.94
C ILE A 338 24.81 14.22 -18.26
N ASP A 339 23.49 14.29 -18.31
CA ASP A 339 22.65 15.34 -17.71
C ASP A 339 22.67 15.34 -16.18
N ARG A 340 23.26 14.32 -15.53
CA ARG A 340 23.49 14.33 -14.08
C ARG A 340 24.80 15.00 -13.70
N LEU A 341 25.78 15.02 -14.61
CA LEU A 341 27.14 15.51 -14.36
C LEU A 341 27.18 17.02 -14.15
N GLU A 342 28.22 17.48 -13.45
CA GLU A 342 28.52 18.90 -13.35
C GLU A 342 28.99 19.48 -14.70
N GLY A 343 28.81 20.79 -14.90
CA GLY A 343 29.21 21.43 -16.16
C GLY A 343 30.71 21.29 -16.49
N SER A 344 31.58 21.12 -15.50
CA SER A 344 33.02 20.85 -15.69
C SER A 344 33.26 19.46 -16.30
N GLU A 345 32.55 18.45 -15.81
CA GLU A 345 32.60 17.05 -16.22
C GLU A 345 31.94 16.84 -17.59
N ILE A 346 30.80 17.49 -17.86
CA ILE A 346 30.15 17.47 -19.19
C ILE A 346 31.14 17.94 -20.25
N ARG A 347 31.89 19.02 -20.00
CA ARG A 347 32.94 19.49 -20.91
C ARG A 347 34.05 18.45 -21.09
N MET A 348 34.43 17.75 -20.02
CA MET A 348 35.43 16.69 -20.08
C MET A 348 34.97 15.53 -20.97
N ILE A 349 33.71 15.10 -20.87
CA ILE A 349 33.12 14.06 -21.72
C ILE A 349 33.08 14.49 -23.19
N PHE A 350 32.60 15.69 -23.49
CA PHE A 350 32.58 16.19 -24.87
C PHE A 350 33.99 16.30 -25.47
N LYS A 351 34.96 16.82 -24.70
CA LYS A 351 36.36 16.86 -25.12
C LYS A 351 36.97 15.48 -25.30
N LEU A 352 36.65 14.52 -24.44
CA LEU A 352 37.09 13.13 -24.54
C LEU A 352 36.65 12.51 -25.87
N VAL A 353 35.37 12.64 -26.20
CA VAL A 353 34.77 12.06 -27.41
C VAL A 353 35.36 12.68 -28.68
N ARG A 354 35.67 13.99 -28.67
CA ARG A 354 36.14 14.69 -29.88
C ARG A 354 37.65 14.83 -30.05
N LEU A 355 38.41 14.92 -28.96
CA LEU A 355 39.83 15.26 -29.04
C LEU A 355 40.72 14.07 -28.67
N VAL A 356 40.31 13.33 -27.64
CA VAL A 356 41.13 12.27 -27.05
C VAL A 356 40.89 10.93 -27.72
N ALA A 357 39.63 10.53 -27.86
CA ALA A 357 39.25 9.19 -28.28
C ALA A 357 38.49 9.15 -29.61
N ASP A 358 38.71 10.13 -30.48
CA ASP A 358 38.12 10.19 -31.81
C ASP A 358 38.79 9.17 -32.77
N PHE A 359 38.58 7.88 -32.50
CA PHE A 359 39.24 6.77 -33.19
C PHE A 359 38.43 6.24 -34.38
N PRO A 360 39.09 5.71 -35.43
CA PRO A 360 38.40 5.11 -36.57
C PRO A 360 37.58 3.89 -36.14
N LYS A 361 36.49 3.63 -36.86
CA LYS A 361 35.50 2.60 -36.58
C LYS A 361 34.84 2.71 -35.20
N VAL A 362 34.89 3.89 -34.55
CA VAL A 362 34.16 4.16 -33.30
C VAL A 362 32.94 5.04 -33.58
N THR A 363 31.78 4.65 -33.06
CA THR A 363 30.58 5.50 -32.98
C THR A 363 30.27 5.79 -31.52
N TYR A 364 30.18 7.05 -31.16
CA TYR A 364 29.68 7.50 -29.86
C TYR A 364 28.18 7.75 -29.95
N ILE A 365 27.43 7.21 -28.99
CA ILE A 365 26.02 7.52 -28.78
C ILE A 365 25.91 8.19 -27.41
N LEU A 366 25.61 9.49 -27.40
CA LEU A 366 25.47 10.29 -26.18
C LEU A 366 23.99 10.43 -25.85
N ALA A 367 23.54 9.90 -24.71
CA ALA A 367 22.19 10.14 -24.21
C ALA A 367 22.20 11.30 -23.21
N LEU A 368 21.42 12.34 -23.50
CA LEU A 368 21.33 13.51 -22.62
C LEU A 368 19.99 14.24 -22.77
N ASP A 369 19.64 14.99 -21.71
CA ASP A 369 18.63 16.03 -21.75
C ASP A 369 19.30 17.35 -22.16
N GLU A 370 18.94 17.86 -23.34
CA GLU A 370 19.62 19.01 -23.94
C GLU A 370 19.45 20.27 -23.09
N GLU A 371 18.25 20.51 -22.54
CA GLU A 371 17.97 21.69 -21.74
C GLU A 371 18.71 21.67 -20.40
N VAL A 372 18.76 20.50 -19.75
CA VAL A 372 19.50 20.33 -18.49
C VAL A 372 20.99 20.54 -18.73
N VAL A 373 21.55 19.93 -19.78
CA VAL A 373 22.97 20.09 -20.13
C VAL A 373 23.30 21.54 -20.50
N GLN A 374 22.43 22.25 -21.23
CA GLN A 374 22.61 23.67 -21.54
C GLN A 374 22.67 24.53 -20.27
N LYS A 375 21.75 24.31 -19.32
CA LYS A 375 21.74 25.00 -18.03
C LYS A 375 23.02 24.71 -17.25
N SER A 376 23.41 23.44 -17.10
CA SER A 376 24.64 23.06 -16.41
C SER A 376 25.89 23.69 -17.04
N LEU A 377 25.97 23.74 -18.37
CA LEU A 377 27.10 24.37 -19.08
C LEU A 377 27.12 25.89 -18.95
N SER A 378 25.95 26.56 -18.95
CA SER A 378 25.86 28.02 -18.81
C SER A 378 26.48 28.56 -17.52
N SER A 379 26.49 27.76 -16.44
CA SER A 379 27.12 28.13 -15.17
C SER A 379 28.65 28.23 -15.23
N VAL A 380 29.27 27.53 -16.20
CA VAL A 380 30.73 27.39 -16.28
C VAL A 380 31.37 28.23 -17.39
N TYR A 381 30.52 28.82 -18.24
CA TYR A 381 30.93 29.81 -19.21
C TYR A 381 30.62 31.20 -18.66
N GLN A 382 31.59 31.81 -18.00
CA GLN A 382 31.65 33.27 -17.88
C GLN A 382 31.99 33.86 -19.27
N PHE A 383 31.10 33.67 -20.24
CA PHE A 383 31.00 34.67 -21.31
C PHE A 383 30.46 35.93 -20.64
N GLU A 384 31.08 37.06 -20.96
CA GLU A 384 30.87 38.38 -20.36
C GLU A 384 29.42 38.65 -19.93
N GLU A 385 29.27 39.23 -18.72
CA GLU A 385 28.01 39.69 -18.09
C GLU A 385 26.70 39.25 -18.79
N LYS A 386 26.22 38.07 -18.36
CA LYS A 386 25.03 37.28 -18.81
C LYS A 386 25.41 36.10 -19.71
N GLY A 387 25.77 34.98 -19.08
CA GLY A 387 25.92 33.69 -19.76
C GLY A 387 24.66 33.37 -20.57
N ASN A 388 24.83 33.26 -21.89
CA ASN A 388 23.72 33.11 -22.82
C ASN A 388 23.48 31.61 -23.08
N LEU A 389 22.27 31.10 -22.81
CA LEU A 389 21.88 29.70 -23.08
C LEU A 389 22.16 29.30 -24.54
N GLU A 390 22.09 30.26 -25.45
CA GLU A 390 22.40 30.10 -26.88
C GLU A 390 23.85 29.65 -27.14
N ASP A 391 24.81 30.09 -26.33
CA ASP A 391 26.21 29.71 -26.51
C ASP A 391 26.49 28.30 -25.98
N ALA A 392 25.79 27.88 -24.92
CA ALA A 392 25.80 26.50 -24.45
C ALA A 392 25.20 25.54 -25.49
N LYS A 393 24.12 25.94 -26.16
CA LYS A 393 23.53 25.18 -27.27
C LYS A 393 24.51 25.03 -28.45
N LYS A 394 25.09 26.13 -28.93
CA LYS A 394 26.14 26.10 -29.97
C LYS A 394 27.34 25.26 -29.56
N TYR A 395 27.66 25.20 -28.26
CA TYR A 395 28.70 24.32 -27.77
C TYR A 395 28.32 22.86 -27.98
N ILE A 396 27.13 22.40 -27.57
CA ILE A 396 26.65 21.02 -27.79
C ILE A 396 26.67 20.64 -29.28
N GLU A 397 26.19 21.53 -30.15
CA GLU A 397 26.16 21.33 -31.62
C GLU A 397 27.56 21.05 -32.22
N LYS A 398 28.64 21.57 -31.62
CA LYS A 398 30.01 21.28 -32.06
C LYS A 398 30.47 19.86 -31.78
N PHE A 399 29.89 19.20 -30.77
CA PHE A 399 30.31 17.85 -30.35
C PHE A 399 29.37 16.76 -30.85
N ILE A 400 28.10 17.06 -31.11
CA ILE A 400 27.13 16.09 -31.64
C ILE A 400 26.97 16.30 -33.14
N GLN A 401 27.43 15.35 -33.97
CA GLN A 401 27.29 15.42 -35.43
C GLN A 401 25.87 15.11 -35.88
N ILE A 402 25.25 14.10 -35.25
CA ILE A 402 23.88 13.66 -35.58
C ILE A 402 23.01 13.81 -34.34
N PRO A 403 22.27 14.92 -34.19
CA PRO A 403 21.29 15.07 -33.12
C PRO A 403 20.01 14.30 -33.48
N ILE A 404 19.71 13.27 -32.69
CA ILE A 404 18.53 12.42 -32.83
C ILE A 404 17.56 12.78 -31.71
N TYR A 405 16.56 13.60 -32.03
CA TYR A 405 15.50 13.96 -31.10
C TYR A 405 14.49 12.80 -31.00
N LEU A 406 14.27 12.29 -29.79
CA LEU A 406 13.25 11.26 -29.59
C LEU A 406 11.86 11.87 -29.81
N PRO A 407 11.05 11.30 -30.71
CA PRO A 407 9.70 11.78 -30.92
C PRO A 407 8.86 11.53 -29.67
N LYS A 408 7.86 12.40 -29.46
CA LYS A 408 6.82 12.13 -28.47
C LYS A 408 6.10 10.83 -28.87
N PRO A 409 5.70 9.98 -27.90
CA PRO A 409 4.91 8.80 -28.19
C PRO A 409 3.65 9.17 -28.99
N ASP A 410 3.21 8.27 -29.87
CA ASP A 410 1.94 8.43 -30.56
C ASP A 410 0.79 8.44 -29.54
N PHE A 411 -0.24 9.25 -29.80
CA PHE A 411 -1.38 9.39 -28.92
C PHE A 411 -2.10 8.05 -28.71
N ILE A 412 -2.28 7.26 -29.78
CA ILE A 412 -3.01 5.99 -29.74
C ILE A 412 -2.21 4.96 -28.93
N ASP A 413 -0.90 4.87 -29.15
CA ASP A 413 -0.03 3.96 -28.41
C ASP A 413 0.00 4.31 -26.91
N LEU A 414 0.11 5.59 -26.58
CA LEU A 414 0.11 6.06 -25.19
C LEU A 414 -1.25 5.84 -24.51
N TYR A 415 -2.35 6.11 -25.20
CA TYR A 415 -3.70 5.86 -24.72
C TYR A 415 -3.90 4.37 -24.41
N ASN A 416 -3.52 3.49 -25.34
CA ASN A 416 -3.64 2.04 -25.17
C ASN A 416 -2.76 1.51 -24.03
N LEU A 417 -1.56 2.06 -23.86
CA LEU A 417 -0.68 1.76 -22.72
C LEU A 417 -1.39 2.11 -21.40
N CYS A 418 -1.89 3.33 -21.26
CA CYS A 418 -2.59 3.79 -20.06
C CYS A 418 -3.85 2.97 -19.79
N LYS A 419 -4.66 2.71 -20.81
CA LYS A 419 -5.87 1.88 -20.73
C LYS A 419 -5.56 0.49 -20.23
N LYS A 420 -4.56 -0.17 -20.83
CA LYS A 420 -4.14 -1.52 -20.43
C LYS A 420 -3.67 -1.56 -18.97
N GLN A 421 -2.85 -0.59 -18.56
CA GLN A 421 -2.34 -0.55 -17.18
C GLN A 421 -3.46 -0.29 -16.17
N LEU A 422 -4.37 0.65 -16.44
CA LEU A 422 -5.47 0.96 -15.54
C LEU A 422 -6.43 -0.24 -15.42
N ASN A 423 -6.85 -0.83 -16.54
CA ASN A 423 -7.77 -1.96 -16.55
C ASN A 423 -7.22 -3.15 -15.74
N ASN A 424 -5.94 -3.48 -15.92
CA ASN A 424 -5.31 -4.54 -15.12
C ASN A 424 -5.41 -4.27 -13.61
N ILE A 425 -5.16 -3.03 -13.18
CA ILE A 425 -5.22 -2.66 -11.75
C ILE A 425 -6.67 -2.72 -11.22
N ILE A 426 -7.64 -2.28 -12.01
CA ILE A 426 -9.06 -2.30 -11.67
C ILE A 426 -9.57 -3.75 -11.55
N GLU A 427 -9.21 -4.62 -12.50
CA GLU A 427 -9.54 -6.05 -12.50
C GLU A 427 -8.92 -6.77 -11.30
N GLU A 428 -7.62 -6.55 -11.02
CA GLU A 428 -6.92 -7.10 -9.85
C GLU A 428 -7.58 -6.73 -8.51
N ASN A 429 -8.29 -5.59 -8.47
CA ASN A 429 -8.96 -5.08 -7.28
C ASN A 429 -10.47 -5.38 -7.22
N ASN A 430 -11.02 -6.20 -8.13
CA ASN A 430 -12.43 -6.59 -8.19
C ASN A 430 -13.41 -5.41 -8.32
N ILE A 431 -13.01 -4.33 -9.00
CA ILE A 431 -13.89 -3.19 -9.29
C ILE A 431 -14.60 -3.48 -10.61
N LEU A 432 -15.85 -3.93 -10.54
CA LEU A 432 -16.61 -4.44 -11.70
C LEU A 432 -17.41 -3.35 -12.41
N ASN A 433 -17.42 -3.40 -13.75
CA ASN A 433 -18.30 -2.62 -14.65
C ASN A 433 -18.13 -1.09 -14.66
N GLU A 434 -16.97 -0.56 -14.24
CA GLU A 434 -16.64 0.87 -14.37
C GLU A 434 -15.57 1.10 -15.45
N GLU A 435 -15.88 1.94 -16.44
CA GLU A 435 -14.89 2.43 -17.41
C GLU A 435 -14.34 3.79 -16.97
N TYR A 436 -13.02 3.90 -16.86
CA TYR A 436 -12.31 5.12 -16.46
C TYR A 436 -11.70 5.87 -17.65
N THR A 437 -12.42 5.93 -18.77
CA THR A 437 -11.97 6.61 -20.00
C THR A 437 -11.60 8.08 -19.76
N GLU A 438 -12.42 8.80 -18.99
CA GLU A 438 -12.16 10.21 -18.62
C GLU A 438 -10.85 10.40 -17.82
N ILE A 439 -10.45 9.40 -17.02
CA ILE A 439 -9.16 9.41 -16.31
C ILE A 439 -8.02 9.26 -17.30
N ILE A 440 -8.16 8.36 -18.27
CA ILE A 440 -7.17 8.14 -19.33
C ILE A 440 -7.01 9.41 -20.17
N ASP A 441 -8.11 10.04 -20.57
CA ASP A 441 -8.08 11.29 -21.31
C ASP A 441 -7.34 12.38 -20.52
N SER A 442 -7.65 12.51 -19.22
CA SER A 442 -6.96 13.45 -18.33
C SER A 442 -5.46 13.16 -18.19
N LEU A 443 -5.06 11.89 -18.10
CA LEU A 443 -3.64 11.50 -18.07
C LEU A 443 -2.88 11.95 -19.31
N ILE A 444 -3.51 11.85 -20.49
CA ILE A 444 -2.91 12.26 -21.76
C ILE A 444 -2.85 13.79 -21.88
N GLU A 445 -3.92 14.49 -21.48
CA GLU A 445 -4.00 15.95 -21.51
C GLU A 445 -2.94 16.63 -20.63
N GLN A 446 -2.59 16.03 -19.49
CA GLN A 446 -1.54 16.56 -18.58
C GLN A 446 -0.11 16.50 -19.16
N LYS A 447 0.09 15.80 -20.29
CA LYS A 447 1.38 15.68 -21.02
C LYS A 447 2.53 15.17 -20.12
N LEU A 448 2.22 14.18 -19.28
CA LEU A 448 3.18 13.55 -18.37
C LEU A 448 4.32 12.85 -19.10
N SER A 449 5.49 12.77 -18.46
CA SER A 449 6.57 11.89 -18.95
C SER A 449 6.21 10.42 -18.75
N LEU A 450 6.87 9.50 -19.45
CA LEU A 450 6.64 8.06 -19.26
C LEU A 450 6.99 7.60 -17.83
N ARG A 451 7.94 8.29 -17.18
CA ARG A 451 8.28 8.04 -15.78
C ARG A 451 7.15 8.50 -14.86
N ASP A 452 6.60 9.69 -15.09
CA ASP A 452 5.49 10.20 -14.28
C ASP A 452 4.25 9.32 -14.43
N LEU A 453 3.96 8.82 -15.64
CA LEU A 453 2.91 7.81 -15.85
C LEU A 453 3.20 6.52 -15.06
N SER A 454 4.44 6.03 -15.09
CA SER A 454 4.82 4.84 -14.32
C SER A 454 4.65 5.07 -12.81
N ARG A 455 5.01 6.26 -12.31
CA ARG A 455 4.80 6.68 -10.92
C ARG A 455 3.32 6.74 -10.57
N TYR A 456 2.50 7.33 -11.43
CA TYR A 456 1.04 7.38 -11.28
C TYR A 456 0.48 5.97 -11.07
N PHE A 457 0.74 5.04 -11.99
CA PHE A 457 0.22 3.67 -11.86
C PHE A 457 0.77 2.92 -10.65
N ASN A 458 2.02 3.18 -10.26
CA ASN A 458 2.59 2.62 -9.03
C ASN A 458 1.88 3.14 -7.77
N LEU A 459 1.54 4.43 -7.72
CA LEU A 459 0.76 5.00 -6.61
C LEU A 459 -0.67 4.47 -6.60
N VAL A 460 -1.31 4.30 -7.76
CA VAL A 460 -2.64 3.66 -7.84
C VAL A 460 -2.58 2.22 -7.33
N LYS A 461 -1.61 1.41 -7.81
CA LYS A 461 -1.39 0.04 -7.30
C LYS A 461 -1.15 0.00 -5.80
N PHE A 462 -0.44 0.99 -5.26
CA PHE A 462 -0.17 1.07 -3.83
C PHE A 462 -1.43 1.43 -3.03
N TYR A 463 -2.13 2.52 -3.38
CA TYR A 463 -3.21 3.07 -2.56
C TYR A 463 -4.57 2.39 -2.75
N LEU A 464 -4.90 1.98 -3.97
CA LEU A 464 -6.22 1.47 -4.31
C LEU A 464 -6.64 0.24 -3.48
N PRO A 465 -5.79 -0.78 -3.22
CA PRO A 465 -6.21 -2.00 -2.54
C PRO A 465 -6.83 -1.80 -1.16
N PHE A 466 -6.36 -0.79 -0.41
CA PHE A 466 -6.85 -0.51 0.94
C PHE A 466 -7.77 0.71 1.02
N LEU A 467 -7.80 1.59 0.02
CA LEU A 467 -8.70 2.75 0.01
C LEU A 467 -10.00 2.54 -0.77
N LYS A 468 -10.09 1.55 -1.67
CA LYS A 468 -11.26 1.36 -2.56
C LYS A 468 -12.61 1.27 -1.83
N GLU A 469 -12.62 0.80 -0.58
CA GLU A 469 -13.83 0.72 0.26
C GLU A 469 -14.05 1.96 1.15
N GLU A 470 -13.05 2.82 1.28
CA GLU A 470 -13.08 4.01 2.16
C GLU A 470 -13.36 5.29 1.40
N VAL A 471 -13.06 5.32 0.09
CA VAL A 471 -13.15 6.51 -0.75
C VAL A 471 -13.79 6.22 -2.11
N ASN A 472 -14.19 7.27 -2.81
CA ASN A 472 -14.58 7.17 -4.22
C ASN A 472 -13.33 6.92 -5.08
N VAL A 473 -13.33 5.81 -5.85
CA VAL A 473 -12.19 5.41 -6.67
C VAL A 473 -11.86 6.46 -7.73
N LYS A 474 -12.87 7.05 -8.39
CA LYS A 474 -12.66 8.06 -9.44
C LYS A 474 -12.00 9.32 -8.88
N ASP A 475 -12.49 9.83 -7.75
CA ASP A 475 -11.89 10.99 -7.08
C ASP A 475 -10.44 10.69 -6.63
N LEU A 476 -10.17 9.46 -6.15
CA LEU A 476 -8.81 9.02 -5.76
C LEU A 476 -7.85 9.00 -6.97
N LEU A 477 -8.29 8.46 -8.11
CA LEU A 477 -7.49 8.41 -9.33
C LEU A 477 -7.12 9.82 -9.82
N TYR A 478 -8.05 10.77 -9.74
CA TYR A 478 -7.77 12.18 -10.06
C TYR A 478 -6.83 12.85 -9.06
N LEU A 479 -6.98 12.58 -7.76
CA LEU A 479 -6.07 13.12 -6.75
C LEU A 479 -4.65 12.59 -6.90
N ILE A 480 -4.47 11.31 -7.20
CA ILE A 480 -3.14 10.72 -7.49
C ILE A 480 -2.56 11.34 -8.76
N LEU A 481 -3.39 11.65 -9.76
CA LEU A 481 -2.94 12.38 -10.95
C LEU A 481 -2.38 13.75 -10.56
N ILE A 482 -3.14 14.54 -9.79
CA ILE A 482 -2.68 15.84 -9.28
C ILE A 482 -1.41 15.69 -8.44
N GLN A 483 -1.33 14.68 -7.57
CA GLN A 483 -0.16 14.42 -6.72
C GLN A 483 1.12 14.19 -7.53
N VAL A 484 1.02 13.53 -8.68
CA VAL A 484 2.18 13.27 -9.55
C VAL A 484 2.50 14.46 -10.45
N SER A 485 1.48 15.14 -10.98
CA SER A 485 1.63 16.17 -12.00
C SER A 485 1.83 17.59 -11.43
N SER A 486 1.33 17.86 -10.23
CA SER A 486 1.48 19.11 -9.48
C SER A 486 1.43 18.84 -7.96
N PRO A 487 2.55 18.40 -7.36
CA PRO A 487 2.65 18.15 -5.92
C PRO A 487 2.26 19.37 -5.08
N GLU A 488 2.55 20.58 -5.56
CA GLU A 488 2.21 21.85 -4.89
C GLU A 488 0.68 22.04 -4.82
N LEU A 489 -0.04 21.76 -5.91
CA LEU A 489 -1.51 21.83 -5.91
C LEU A 489 -2.11 20.77 -5.00
N TYR A 490 -1.59 19.54 -5.00
CA TYR A 490 -2.04 18.49 -4.08
C TYR A 490 -1.89 18.93 -2.62
N GLN A 491 -0.73 19.48 -2.25
CA GLN A 491 -0.46 19.97 -0.90
C GLN A 491 -1.36 21.17 -0.53
N TYR A 492 -1.60 22.06 -1.50
CA TYR A 492 -2.49 23.20 -1.31
C TYR A 492 -3.94 22.74 -1.07
N ILE A 493 -4.44 21.76 -1.83
CA ILE A 493 -5.77 21.15 -1.61
C ILE A 493 -5.88 20.62 -0.19
N TYR A 494 -4.90 19.81 0.23
CA TYR A 494 -4.87 19.22 1.57
C TYR A 494 -4.92 20.27 2.69
N THR A 495 -4.11 21.33 2.57
CA THR A 495 -3.98 22.37 3.59
C THR A 495 -5.19 23.31 3.61
N ASN A 496 -5.83 23.52 2.46
CA ASN A 496 -6.93 24.47 2.29
C ASN A 496 -8.30 23.77 2.10
N LYS A 497 -8.57 22.71 2.87
CA LYS A 497 -9.82 21.91 2.84
C LYS A 497 -11.08 22.77 2.61
N LEU A 498 -11.30 23.80 3.44
CA LEU A 498 -12.52 24.62 3.42
C LEU A 498 -12.74 25.34 2.08
N LEU A 499 -11.68 25.65 1.34
CA LEU A 499 -11.77 26.30 0.03
C LEU A 499 -12.44 25.37 -1.01
N PHE A 500 -12.26 24.06 -0.88
CA PHE A 500 -12.72 23.08 -1.86
C PHE A 500 -14.06 22.42 -1.49
N ILE A 501 -14.41 22.34 -0.19
CA ILE A 501 -15.62 21.63 0.27
C ILE A 501 -16.80 22.53 0.67
N ASN A 502 -16.59 23.84 0.84
CA ASN A 502 -17.62 24.75 1.31
C ASN A 502 -17.99 25.82 0.29
N ASN A 503 -19.25 26.27 0.33
CA ASN A 503 -19.79 27.29 -0.56
C ASN A 503 -19.52 28.75 -0.10
N TYR A 504 -18.75 28.97 0.97
CA TYR A 504 -18.47 30.33 1.45
C TYR A 504 -17.58 31.09 0.47
N LYS A 505 -17.89 32.34 0.14
CA LYS A 505 -16.98 33.19 -0.65
C LYS A 505 -15.68 33.38 0.14
N PHE A 506 -14.59 32.82 -0.37
CA PHE A 506 -13.25 33.07 0.12
C PHE A 506 -12.55 34.01 -0.87
N GLU A 507 -11.72 34.92 -0.36
CA GLU A 507 -10.75 35.61 -1.21
C GLU A 507 -9.67 34.62 -1.63
N LEU A 508 -9.41 34.55 -2.94
CA LEU A 508 -8.31 33.75 -3.46
C LEU A 508 -7.01 34.41 -3.03
N ASP A 509 -6.22 33.70 -2.21
CA ASP A 509 -4.89 34.13 -1.85
C ASP A 509 -3.94 34.16 -3.07
N ASP A 510 -2.83 34.88 -2.92
CA ASP A 510 -1.83 34.99 -3.97
C ASP A 510 -1.08 33.67 -4.18
N GLU A 511 -1.06 32.79 -3.18
CA GLU A 511 -0.43 31.47 -3.24
C GLU A 511 -1.14 30.56 -4.26
N PHE A 512 -2.48 30.46 -4.21
CA PHE A 512 -3.27 29.68 -5.16
C PHE A 512 -3.09 30.18 -6.59
N LYS A 513 -3.09 31.51 -6.80
CA LYS A 513 -2.91 32.11 -8.14
C LYS A 513 -1.50 31.92 -8.68
N ALA A 514 -0.50 31.79 -7.80
CA ALA A 514 0.89 31.55 -8.18
C ALA A 514 1.17 30.09 -8.55
N LEU A 515 0.22 29.17 -8.33
CA LEU A 515 0.40 27.75 -8.66
C LEU A 515 0.63 27.54 -10.17
N PRO A 516 1.69 26.83 -10.58
CA PRO A 516 1.99 26.59 -11.99
C PRO A 516 0.88 25.80 -12.69
N ARG A 517 0.54 26.20 -13.91
CA ARG A 517 -0.40 25.48 -14.80
C ARG A 517 -1.80 25.24 -14.19
N LEU A 518 -2.22 26.03 -13.21
CA LEU A 518 -3.49 25.83 -12.49
C LEU A 518 -4.71 25.68 -13.40
N ASN A 519 -4.80 26.46 -14.48
CA ASN A 519 -5.92 26.41 -15.43
C ASN A 519 -6.05 25.04 -16.13
N GLU A 520 -4.96 24.29 -16.27
CA GLU A 520 -4.98 22.95 -16.87
C GLU A 520 -5.64 21.91 -15.94
N TYR A 521 -5.81 22.23 -14.65
CA TYR A 521 -6.48 21.39 -13.67
C TYR A 521 -7.95 21.77 -13.45
N GLN A 522 -8.46 22.83 -14.10
CA GLN A 522 -9.83 23.31 -13.89
C GLN A 522 -10.87 22.19 -14.07
N GLY A 523 -10.78 21.42 -15.16
CA GLY A 523 -11.72 20.32 -15.42
C GLY A 523 -11.69 19.24 -14.33
N ILE A 524 -10.50 18.82 -13.91
CA ILE A 524 -10.31 17.83 -12.86
C ILE A 524 -10.83 18.37 -11.51
N LEU A 525 -10.42 19.58 -11.13
CA LEU A 525 -10.80 20.21 -9.87
C LEU A 525 -12.31 20.41 -9.78
N CYS A 526 -12.96 20.91 -10.82
CA CYS A 526 -14.42 21.06 -10.83
C CYS A 526 -15.15 19.71 -10.80
N THR A 527 -14.53 18.64 -11.33
CA THR A 527 -15.09 17.29 -11.29
C THR A 527 -15.09 16.73 -9.87
N ILE A 528 -13.95 16.77 -9.18
CA ILE A 528 -13.79 16.19 -7.83
C ILE A 528 -14.23 17.14 -6.71
N PHE A 529 -14.17 18.45 -6.95
CA PHE A 529 -14.62 19.52 -6.07
C PHE A 529 -15.58 20.46 -6.81
N PRO A 530 -16.89 20.19 -6.79
CA PRO A 530 -17.86 21.01 -7.53
C PRO A 530 -17.83 22.51 -7.16
N TYR A 531 -17.52 22.84 -5.89
CA TYR A 531 -17.33 24.22 -5.44
C TYR A 531 -16.10 24.91 -6.03
N ALA A 532 -15.13 24.18 -6.60
CA ALA A 532 -13.95 24.75 -7.23
C ALA A 532 -14.27 25.58 -8.47
N THR A 533 -15.46 25.42 -9.09
CA THR A 533 -15.92 26.19 -10.25
C THR A 533 -15.81 27.70 -10.06
N ARG A 534 -16.04 28.18 -8.83
CA ARG A 534 -15.92 29.60 -8.47
C ARG A 534 -14.49 30.14 -8.47
N LEU A 535 -13.50 29.26 -8.23
CA LEU A 535 -12.08 29.61 -8.21
C LEU A 535 -11.62 30.00 -9.62
N PHE A 536 -12.37 29.58 -10.65
CA PHE A 536 -12.13 29.87 -12.06
C PHE A 536 -13.16 30.85 -12.65
N GLY A 537 -13.88 31.60 -11.81
CA GLY A 537 -14.82 32.64 -12.24
C GLY A 537 -16.20 32.14 -12.72
N GLY A 538 -16.52 30.85 -12.55
CA GLY A 538 -17.84 30.29 -12.85
C GLY A 538 -18.82 30.42 -11.68
N ALA A 539 -20.13 30.43 -11.98
CA ALA A 539 -21.17 30.32 -10.95
C ALA A 539 -21.45 28.84 -10.62
N PHE A 540 -21.53 28.50 -9.34
CA PHE A 540 -21.95 27.17 -8.91
C PHE A 540 -23.48 27.10 -8.86
N GLU A 541 -24.08 26.20 -9.65
CA GLU A 541 -25.55 26.05 -9.77
C GLU A 541 -26.13 24.88 -8.94
N GLY A 542 -25.34 24.19 -8.11
CA GLY A 542 -25.80 23.01 -7.36
C GLY A 542 -26.54 23.34 -6.05
N GLU A 543 -27.72 22.74 -5.85
CA GLU A 543 -28.49 22.84 -4.61
C GLU A 543 -27.89 22.02 -3.45
N MET A 544 -28.34 22.29 -2.21
CA MET A 544 -28.02 21.53 -0.99
C MET A 544 -28.33 20.01 -1.09
N ALA A 545 -29.13 19.58 -2.07
CA ALA A 545 -29.54 18.19 -2.28
C ALA A 545 -28.36 17.21 -2.52
N ASN A 546 -27.24 17.70 -3.07
CA ASN A 546 -26.12 16.84 -3.47
C ASN A 546 -25.18 16.41 -2.33
N LYS A 547 -25.24 17.06 -1.15
CA LYS A 547 -24.31 16.72 -0.04
C LYS A 547 -24.49 15.30 0.49
N LYS A 548 -25.74 14.84 0.59
CA LYS A 548 -26.05 13.48 1.04
C LYS A 548 -25.62 12.43 0.01
N GLU A 549 -25.72 12.74 -1.27
CA GLU A 549 -25.22 11.87 -2.34
C GLU A 549 -23.70 11.79 -2.31
N TRP A 550 -22.99 12.91 -2.15
CA TRP A 550 -21.53 12.91 -2.02
C TRP A 550 -21.04 12.10 -0.83
N GLU A 551 -21.74 12.16 0.31
CA GLU A 551 -21.46 11.31 1.47
C GLU A 551 -21.73 9.83 1.20
N LYS A 552 -22.83 9.51 0.50
CA LYS A 552 -23.17 8.14 0.10
C LYS A 552 -22.13 7.55 -0.86
N GLU A 553 -21.64 8.36 -1.79
CA GLU A 553 -20.63 8.01 -2.79
C GLU A 553 -19.18 8.15 -2.27
N LYS A 554 -19.00 8.56 -1.01
CA LYS A 554 -17.69 8.74 -0.35
C LYS A 554 -16.77 9.73 -1.07
N ARG A 555 -17.34 10.76 -1.72
CA ARG A 555 -16.61 11.72 -2.56
C ARG A 555 -15.67 12.61 -1.75
N VAL A 556 -14.57 13.06 -2.38
CA VAL A 556 -13.57 13.92 -1.73
C VAL A 556 -14.16 15.27 -1.30
N CYS A 557 -15.14 15.78 -2.03
CA CYS A 557 -15.82 17.02 -1.69
C CYS A 557 -16.72 16.94 -0.43
N SER A 558 -16.92 15.75 0.15
CA SER A 558 -17.63 15.56 1.41
C SER A 558 -16.73 15.89 2.60
N ASP A 559 -17.21 16.71 3.53
CA ASP A 559 -16.47 17.05 4.77
C ASP A 559 -16.07 15.80 5.58
N LYS A 560 -16.95 14.79 5.59
CA LYS A 560 -16.76 13.50 6.30
C LYS A 560 -15.63 12.67 5.69
N TYR A 561 -15.53 12.63 4.37
CA TYR A 561 -14.59 11.74 3.67
C TYR A 561 -13.33 12.43 3.16
N PHE A 562 -13.29 13.77 3.06
CA PHE A 562 -12.13 14.51 2.56
C PHE A 562 -10.81 14.02 3.16
N ASN A 563 -10.74 13.89 4.49
CA ASN A 563 -9.51 13.47 5.18
C ASN A 563 -9.10 12.03 4.82
N HIS A 564 -10.03 11.14 4.47
CA HIS A 564 -9.73 9.75 4.11
C HIS A 564 -8.86 9.67 2.84
N TYR A 565 -8.93 10.66 1.94
CA TYR A 565 -8.08 10.73 0.75
C TYR A 565 -6.62 11.13 1.04
N PHE A 566 -6.38 11.70 2.23
CA PHE A 566 -5.07 12.20 2.66
C PHE A 566 -4.53 11.44 3.89
N MET A 567 -5.26 10.42 4.36
CA MET A 567 -4.88 9.57 5.48
C MET A 567 -4.65 8.16 4.97
N TYR A 568 -3.43 7.65 5.14
CA TYR A 568 -3.04 6.31 4.68
C TYR A 568 -3.45 5.18 5.63
N SER A 569 -4.24 5.50 6.66
CA SER A 569 -4.84 4.57 7.62
C SER A 569 -6.07 5.21 8.26
N SER A 570 -7.05 4.41 8.67
CA SER A 570 -8.12 4.89 9.55
C SER A 570 -7.52 5.50 10.83
N PRO A 571 -8.10 6.59 11.37
CA PRO A 571 -7.75 7.07 12.70
C PRO A 571 -7.77 5.90 13.70
N ARG A 572 -6.85 5.89 14.69
CA ARG A 572 -6.75 4.78 15.65
C ARG A 572 -8.06 4.49 16.40
N ASP A 573 -8.91 5.50 16.52
CA ASP A 573 -10.18 5.42 17.23
C ASP A 573 -11.38 5.26 16.28
N ALA A 574 -11.16 4.95 14.99
CA ALA A 574 -12.20 4.82 13.96
C ALA A 574 -12.21 3.42 13.34
N ILE A 575 -13.32 2.70 13.48
CA ILE A 575 -13.49 1.37 12.88
C ILE A 575 -13.42 1.44 11.35
N SER A 576 -12.63 0.58 10.70
CA SER A 576 -12.57 0.55 9.23
C SER A 576 -13.86 0.01 8.62
N GLN A 577 -14.13 0.35 7.35
CA GLN A 577 -15.27 -0.22 6.61
C GLN A 577 -15.11 -1.72 6.41
N ASN A 578 -13.88 -2.22 6.32
CA ASN A 578 -13.62 -3.65 6.20
C ASN A 578 -13.97 -4.39 7.50
N GLU A 579 -13.55 -3.89 8.65
CA GLU A 579 -13.92 -4.44 9.97
C GLU A 579 -15.42 -4.38 10.20
N LEU A 580 -16.07 -3.28 9.83
CA LEU A 580 -17.52 -3.16 9.93
C LEU A 580 -18.25 -4.12 8.99
N SER A 581 -17.78 -4.28 7.75
CA SER A 581 -18.35 -5.23 6.79
C SER A 581 -18.19 -6.67 7.26
N ASN A 582 -17.03 -7.01 7.83
CA ASN A 582 -16.80 -8.30 8.47
C ASN A 582 -17.77 -8.50 9.63
N PHE A 583 -17.91 -7.53 10.53
CA PHE A 583 -18.88 -7.60 11.62
C PHE A 583 -20.32 -7.81 11.13
N ILE A 584 -20.74 -7.06 10.11
CA ILE A 584 -22.07 -7.22 9.46
C ILE A 584 -22.26 -8.61 8.86
N SER A 585 -21.24 -9.17 8.20
CA SER A 585 -21.29 -10.53 7.67
C SER A 585 -21.44 -11.57 8.78
N LEU A 586 -20.68 -11.40 9.88
CA LEU A 586 -20.72 -12.30 11.03
C LEU A 586 -22.09 -12.26 11.73
N ILE A 587 -22.78 -11.10 11.77
CA ILE A 587 -24.15 -11.00 12.30
C ILE A 587 -25.09 -11.99 11.60
N LYS A 588 -24.89 -12.26 10.31
CA LYS A 588 -25.74 -13.19 9.54
C LYS A 588 -25.42 -14.66 9.86
N GLU A 589 -24.16 -14.98 10.11
CA GLU A 589 -23.68 -16.36 10.21
C GLU A 589 -23.62 -16.92 11.64
N LYS A 590 -23.11 -16.14 12.60
CA LYS A 590 -22.78 -16.60 13.96
C LYS A 590 -23.98 -16.53 14.90
N ASP A 591 -23.91 -17.23 16.03
CA ASP A 591 -24.94 -17.10 17.08
C ASP A 591 -24.90 -15.74 17.81
N LEU A 592 -25.92 -15.47 18.63
CA LEU A 592 -26.06 -14.18 19.32
C LEU A 592 -24.96 -13.94 20.37
N THR A 593 -24.48 -15.00 21.03
CA THR A 593 -23.47 -14.93 22.10
C THR A 593 -22.07 -14.62 21.56
N GLU A 594 -21.69 -15.23 20.45
CA GLU A 594 -20.44 -14.92 19.76
C GLU A 594 -20.44 -13.49 19.24
N ILE A 595 -21.55 -13.06 18.63
CA ILE A 595 -21.67 -11.69 18.10
C ILE A 595 -21.69 -10.63 19.20
N GLN A 596 -22.29 -10.94 20.36
CA GLN A 596 -22.22 -10.06 21.53
C GLN A 596 -20.78 -9.83 21.98
N THR A 597 -19.97 -10.89 22.04
CA THR A 597 -18.55 -10.78 22.42
C THR A 597 -17.79 -9.88 21.44
N ILE A 598 -17.95 -10.13 20.14
CA ILE A 598 -17.30 -9.34 19.08
C ILE A 598 -17.75 -7.87 19.13
N TYR A 599 -19.04 -7.61 19.32
CA TYR A 599 -19.57 -6.26 19.43
C TYR A 599 -18.99 -5.51 20.64
N LEU A 600 -18.90 -6.16 21.80
CA LEU A 600 -18.33 -5.57 23.01
C LEU A 600 -16.84 -5.26 22.85
N ASP A 601 -16.08 -6.12 22.15
CA ASP A 601 -14.69 -5.86 21.81
C ASP A 601 -14.55 -4.65 20.86
N LEU A 602 -15.39 -4.56 19.82
CA LEU A 602 -15.39 -3.44 18.87
C LEU A 602 -15.69 -2.09 19.54
N ILE A 603 -16.72 -2.02 20.39
CA ILE A 603 -17.06 -0.76 21.06
C ILE A 603 -16.04 -0.36 22.12
N LYS A 604 -15.24 -1.32 22.63
CA LYS A 604 -14.13 -1.07 23.55
C LYS A 604 -12.91 -0.55 22.80
N GLU A 605 -12.69 -1.01 21.56
CA GLU A 605 -11.59 -0.58 20.70
C GLU A 605 -11.83 0.80 20.06
N TYR A 606 -13.02 1.06 19.49
CA TYR A 606 -13.29 2.26 18.67
C TYR A 606 -14.31 3.24 19.27
N SER A 607 -14.80 3.02 20.49
CA SER A 607 -15.98 3.65 21.10
C SER A 607 -17.32 3.18 20.52
N ALA A 608 -18.32 3.05 21.40
CA ALA A 608 -19.68 2.66 21.00
C ALA A 608 -20.33 3.65 20.03
N LYS A 609 -20.03 4.95 20.18
CA LYS A 609 -20.60 5.99 19.32
C LYS A 609 -20.19 5.76 17.86
N GLU A 610 -18.90 5.58 17.61
CA GLU A 610 -18.35 5.35 16.28
C GLU A 610 -18.93 4.09 15.63
N VAL A 611 -18.92 2.97 16.35
CA VAL A 611 -19.43 1.68 15.84
C VAL A 611 -20.92 1.78 15.52
N ASN A 612 -21.72 2.36 16.44
CA ASN A 612 -23.17 2.42 16.29
C ASN A 612 -23.62 3.42 15.23
N GLU A 613 -22.97 4.58 15.10
CA GLU A 613 -23.28 5.55 14.04
C GLU A 613 -22.99 4.95 12.65
N LYS A 614 -21.88 4.22 12.50
CA LYS A 614 -21.57 3.53 11.24
C LYS A 614 -22.53 2.36 10.96
N LEU A 615 -22.92 1.60 11.99
CA LEU A 615 -23.91 0.54 11.85
C LEU A 615 -25.30 1.09 11.49
N GLU A 616 -25.70 2.25 12.04
CA GLU A 616 -26.94 2.95 11.70
C GLU A 616 -27.07 3.17 10.19
N HIS A 617 -26.02 3.71 9.56
CA HIS A 617 -26.00 4.01 8.13
C HIS A 617 -26.14 2.77 7.24
N ARG A 618 -25.86 1.57 7.78
CA ARG A 618 -25.90 0.29 7.05
C ARG A 618 -27.02 -0.64 7.50
N LEU A 619 -27.97 -0.15 8.31
CA LEU A 619 -29.13 -0.93 8.78
C LEU A 619 -30.01 -1.49 7.63
N SER A 620 -29.90 -0.97 6.41
CA SER A 620 -30.56 -1.53 5.23
C SER A 620 -30.00 -2.89 4.80
N GLU A 621 -28.71 -3.15 4.99
CA GLU A 621 -28.02 -4.38 4.55
C GLU A 621 -28.31 -5.60 5.44
N VAL A 622 -28.82 -5.32 6.63
CA VAL A 622 -29.11 -6.28 7.71
C VAL A 622 -30.57 -6.26 8.11
N ASP A 623 -31.46 -5.83 7.22
CA ASP A 623 -32.89 -5.71 7.51
C ASP A 623 -33.54 -7.05 7.91
N GLU A 624 -33.03 -8.16 7.37
CA GLU A 624 -33.43 -9.53 7.72
C GLU A 624 -32.99 -9.93 9.15
N CYS A 625 -31.89 -9.35 9.64
CA CYS A 625 -31.32 -9.62 10.96
C CYS A 625 -31.64 -8.52 12.00
N ILE A 626 -32.57 -7.62 11.69
CA ILE A 626 -32.78 -6.40 12.49
C ILE A 626 -33.23 -6.69 13.94
N GLU A 627 -34.02 -7.75 14.14
CA GLU A 627 -34.45 -8.21 15.47
C GLU A 627 -33.28 -8.83 16.26
N LYS A 628 -32.36 -9.50 15.58
CA LYS A 628 -31.13 -10.04 16.17
C LYS A 628 -30.21 -8.92 16.63
N ILE A 629 -30.08 -7.84 15.85
CA ILE A 629 -29.31 -6.65 16.23
C ILE A 629 -29.98 -5.94 17.41
N PHE A 630 -31.31 -5.82 17.43
CA PHE A 630 -32.01 -5.27 18.59
C PHE A 630 -31.72 -6.08 19.87
N THR A 631 -31.77 -7.41 19.76
CA THR A 631 -31.49 -8.33 20.88
C THR A 631 -30.02 -8.24 21.32
N LEU A 632 -29.09 -8.10 20.38
CA LEU A 632 -27.67 -7.86 20.63
C LEU A 632 -27.46 -6.59 21.47
N LEU A 633 -28.06 -5.47 21.05
CA LEU A 633 -27.95 -4.18 21.76
C LEU A 633 -28.54 -4.27 23.17
N LEU A 634 -29.68 -4.94 23.31
CA LEU A 634 -30.35 -5.17 24.58
C LEU A 634 -29.48 -5.98 25.56
N LYS A 635 -28.88 -7.09 25.10
CA LYS A 635 -27.97 -7.90 25.94
C LYS A 635 -26.68 -7.16 26.27
N SER A 636 -26.10 -6.46 25.29
CA SER A 636 -24.88 -5.66 25.48
C SER A 636 -25.11 -4.53 26.47
N TYR A 637 -26.28 -3.90 26.45
CA TYR A 637 -26.66 -2.89 27.44
C TYR A 637 -26.70 -3.46 28.86
N GLN A 638 -27.26 -4.66 29.05
CA GLN A 638 -27.33 -5.31 30.36
C GLN A 638 -25.94 -5.61 30.92
N GLU A 639 -25.03 -6.08 30.09
CA GLU A 639 -23.65 -6.39 30.49
C GLU A 639 -22.88 -5.12 30.88
N LEU A 640 -23.03 -4.05 30.10
CA LEU A 640 -22.41 -2.76 30.39
C LEU A 640 -23.07 -2.03 31.58
N HIS A 641 -24.31 -2.36 31.93
CA HIS A 641 -25.00 -1.74 33.07
C HIS A 641 -24.24 -1.98 34.37
N ASN A 642 -23.62 -3.14 34.52
CA ASN A 642 -22.92 -3.55 35.74
C ASN A 642 -21.52 -2.95 35.90
N ILE A 643 -21.05 -2.15 34.93
CA ILE A 643 -19.68 -1.60 34.90
C ILE A 643 -19.76 -0.06 35.01
N SER A 644 -19.23 0.49 36.11
CA SER A 644 -19.14 1.93 36.33
C SER A 644 -18.24 2.60 35.28
N GLY A 645 -18.69 3.69 34.65
CA GLY A 645 -17.88 4.52 33.75
C GLY A 645 -18.29 4.54 32.26
N ASN A 646 -19.30 3.77 31.84
CA ASN A 646 -19.67 3.59 30.42
C ASN A 646 -20.91 4.38 29.95
N ARG A 647 -21.20 5.56 30.51
CA ARG A 647 -22.42 6.33 30.20
C ARG A 647 -22.61 6.62 28.70
N ASN A 648 -21.57 7.10 28.03
CA ASN A 648 -21.63 7.41 26.59
C ASN A 648 -21.93 6.17 25.73
N ALA A 649 -21.41 5.00 26.14
CA ALA A 649 -21.68 3.75 25.43
C ALA A 649 -23.13 3.28 25.62
N LYS A 650 -23.64 3.38 26.85
CA LYS A 650 -25.05 3.09 27.17
C LYS A 650 -26.00 3.98 26.36
N GLU A 651 -25.73 5.28 26.30
CA GLU A 651 -26.53 6.25 25.54
C GLU A 651 -26.52 5.95 24.03
N SER A 652 -25.34 5.64 23.47
CA SER A 652 -25.22 5.26 22.06
C SER A 652 -25.98 3.97 21.71
N ILE A 653 -25.92 2.95 22.58
CA ILE A 653 -26.67 1.70 22.42
C ILE A 653 -28.18 1.95 22.45
N ILE A 654 -28.66 2.76 23.42
CA ILE A 654 -30.08 3.15 23.51
C ILE A 654 -30.52 3.86 22.23
N TYR A 655 -29.72 4.81 21.74
CA TYR A 655 -30.04 5.57 20.53
C TYR A 655 -30.22 4.65 19.31
N LEU A 656 -29.27 3.76 19.05
CA LEU A 656 -29.39 2.81 17.93
C LEU A 656 -30.58 1.86 18.12
N ALA A 657 -30.82 1.38 19.35
CA ALA A 657 -31.96 0.53 19.66
C ALA A 657 -33.30 1.25 19.44
N GLN A 658 -33.41 2.55 19.75
CA GLN A 658 -34.60 3.36 19.47
C GLN A 658 -34.90 3.46 17.97
N LEU A 659 -33.87 3.69 17.15
CA LEU A 659 -34.01 3.74 15.69
C LEU A 659 -34.43 2.39 15.11
N ILE A 660 -33.82 1.31 15.57
CA ILE A 660 -34.16 -0.05 15.16
C ILE A 660 -35.60 -0.38 15.58
N ALA A 661 -35.98 -0.11 16.83
CA ALA A 661 -37.33 -0.36 17.32
C ALA A 661 -38.37 0.42 16.49
N LYS A 662 -38.13 1.71 16.22
CA LYS A 662 -38.98 2.51 15.32
C LYS A 662 -39.14 1.86 13.95
N LYS A 663 -38.05 1.36 13.36
CA LYS A 663 -38.06 0.68 12.07
C LYS A 663 -38.88 -0.62 12.12
N ILE A 664 -38.77 -1.41 13.20
CA ILE A 664 -39.58 -2.63 13.42
C ILE A 664 -41.08 -2.29 13.53
N TYR A 665 -41.45 -1.36 14.41
CA TYR A 665 -42.85 -0.97 14.63
C TYR A 665 -43.47 -0.27 13.41
N SER A 666 -42.69 0.51 12.64
CA SER A 666 -43.19 1.10 11.39
C SER A 666 -43.57 0.07 10.32
N LYS A 667 -43.02 -1.15 10.40
CA LYS A 667 -43.35 -2.28 9.52
C LYS A 667 -44.51 -3.12 10.04
N GLY A 668 -45.18 -2.70 11.12
CA GLY A 668 -46.27 -3.44 11.75
C GLY A 668 -45.82 -4.71 12.49
N ARG A 669 -44.52 -4.86 12.75
CA ARG A 669 -43.98 -5.96 13.57
C ARG A 669 -43.86 -5.51 15.03
N GLU A 670 -43.98 -6.44 15.96
CA GLU A 670 -43.73 -6.21 17.38
C GLU A 670 -42.49 -6.98 17.83
N ILE A 671 -41.76 -6.43 18.80
CA ILE A 671 -40.63 -7.12 19.42
C ILE A 671 -41.20 -8.19 20.39
N PRO A 672 -40.83 -9.48 20.23
CA PRO A 672 -41.32 -10.58 21.06
C PRO A 672 -41.22 -10.35 22.58
N VAL A 673 -42.20 -10.87 23.33
CA VAL A 673 -42.29 -10.77 24.79
C VAL A 673 -41.02 -11.27 25.48
N GLU A 674 -40.47 -12.38 24.98
CA GLU A 674 -39.28 -13.06 25.51
C GLU A 674 -38.05 -12.14 25.62
N TYR A 675 -37.90 -11.19 24.69
CA TYR A 675 -36.80 -10.22 24.73
C TYR A 675 -36.96 -9.20 25.86
N TRP A 676 -38.18 -8.90 26.26
CA TRP A 676 -38.47 -7.94 27.31
C TRP A 676 -38.45 -8.53 28.73
N GLU A 677 -38.77 -9.81 28.90
CA GLU A 677 -38.94 -10.43 30.23
C GLU A 677 -37.69 -10.37 31.13
N ASN A 678 -36.50 -10.35 30.52
CA ASN A 678 -35.21 -10.26 31.20
C ASN A 678 -34.50 -8.92 30.94
N SER A 679 -35.22 -7.91 30.45
CA SER A 679 -34.65 -6.61 30.12
C SER A 679 -34.46 -5.70 31.32
N ASN A 680 -33.43 -4.85 31.26
CA ASN A 680 -33.28 -3.75 32.21
C ASN A 680 -34.46 -2.77 32.05
N ILE A 681 -35.11 -2.41 33.16
CA ILE A 681 -36.31 -1.57 33.14
C ILE A 681 -36.04 -0.18 32.54
N LEU A 682 -34.86 0.39 32.75
CA LEU A 682 -34.49 1.69 32.18
C LEU A 682 -34.43 1.62 30.67
N PHE A 683 -33.79 0.58 30.11
CA PHE A 683 -33.77 0.34 28.67
C PHE A 683 -35.19 0.27 28.10
N MET A 684 -36.07 -0.50 28.73
CA MET A 684 -37.48 -0.61 28.32
C MET A 684 -38.21 0.74 28.37
N LEU A 685 -38.02 1.53 29.44
CA LEU A 685 -38.60 2.86 29.58
C LEU A 685 -38.09 3.84 28.53
N LYS A 686 -36.79 3.81 28.20
CA LYS A 686 -36.19 4.66 27.14
C LYS A 686 -36.77 4.35 25.77
N ILE A 687 -36.99 3.07 25.45
CA ILE A 687 -37.66 2.68 24.20
C ILE A 687 -39.14 3.09 24.23
N TYR A 688 -39.85 2.83 25.33
CA TYR A 688 -41.27 3.19 25.46
C TYR A 688 -41.48 4.70 25.31
N ASN A 689 -40.71 5.52 26.02
CA ASN A 689 -40.80 6.98 25.97
C ASN A 689 -40.58 7.50 24.54
N TYR A 690 -39.68 6.88 23.77
CA TYR A 690 -39.41 7.26 22.38
C TYR A 690 -40.58 6.91 21.42
N LEU A 691 -41.29 5.80 21.67
CA LEU A 691 -42.26 5.24 20.70
C LEU A 691 -43.73 5.47 21.06
N HIS A 692 -44.09 5.62 22.34
CA HIS A 692 -45.49 5.51 22.82
C HIS A 692 -46.48 6.52 22.22
N ASN A 693 -46.00 7.68 21.76
CA ASN A 693 -46.87 8.67 21.11
C ASN A 693 -47.31 8.27 19.71
N ASN A 694 -46.56 7.39 19.04
CA ASN A 694 -46.74 7.08 17.63
C ASN A 694 -47.17 5.62 17.36
N TYR A 695 -47.00 4.73 18.34
CA TYR A 695 -47.22 3.29 18.15
C TYR A 695 -47.97 2.66 19.34
N ASN A 696 -48.72 1.59 19.06
CA ASN A 696 -49.39 0.82 20.10
C ASN A 696 -48.42 -0.19 20.72
N LEU A 697 -48.00 0.05 21.95
CA LEU A 697 -46.94 -0.71 22.62
C LEU A 697 -47.49 -1.67 23.69
N LYS A 698 -48.51 -2.47 23.38
CA LYS A 698 -49.18 -3.34 24.38
C LYS A 698 -48.20 -4.30 25.07
N ILE A 699 -47.36 -5.00 24.29
CA ILE A 699 -46.39 -5.97 24.80
C ILE A 699 -45.36 -5.28 25.71
N LEU A 700 -44.73 -4.21 25.24
CA LEU A 700 -43.72 -3.47 26.00
C LEU A 700 -44.32 -2.85 27.28
N LYS A 701 -45.53 -2.31 27.20
CA LYS A 701 -46.25 -1.78 28.37
C LYS A 701 -46.52 -2.87 29.41
N LEU A 702 -46.90 -4.08 28.98
CA LEU A 702 -47.08 -5.21 29.87
C LEU A 702 -45.75 -5.67 30.48
N ALA A 703 -44.67 -5.72 29.70
CA ALA A 703 -43.35 -6.07 30.20
C ALA A 703 -42.82 -5.07 31.24
N ILE A 704 -42.99 -3.77 31.00
CA ILE A 704 -42.63 -2.71 31.98
C ILE A 704 -43.47 -2.86 33.24
N LYS A 705 -44.78 -3.12 33.12
CA LYS A 705 -45.65 -3.36 34.28
C LYS A 705 -45.16 -4.57 35.09
N ASN A 706 -44.86 -5.69 34.43
CA ASN A 706 -44.34 -6.89 35.09
C ASN A 706 -42.98 -6.62 35.75
N ALA A 707 -42.12 -5.81 35.14
CA ALA A 707 -40.85 -5.40 35.73
C ALA A 707 -41.05 -4.60 37.03
N TYR A 708 -41.96 -3.62 37.05
CA TYR A 708 -42.33 -2.88 38.27
C TYR A 708 -43.01 -3.77 39.32
N GLU A 709 -43.78 -4.78 38.91
CA GLU A 709 -44.39 -5.74 39.84
C GLU A 709 -43.34 -6.60 40.54
N LYS A 710 -42.28 -6.99 39.83
CA LYS A 710 -41.13 -7.74 40.37
C LYS A 710 -40.25 -6.92 41.34
N ILE A 711 -40.37 -5.58 41.37
CA ILE A 711 -39.68 -4.74 42.36
C ILE A 711 -40.30 -5.02 43.74
N SER A 712 -39.70 -5.92 44.51
CA SER A 712 -40.16 -6.32 45.85
C SER A 712 -39.45 -5.57 46.97
N GLU A 713 -38.26 -4.99 46.72
CA GLU A 713 -37.39 -4.41 47.74
C GLU A 713 -36.67 -3.16 47.25
N VAL A 714 -36.34 -2.29 48.22
CA VAL A 714 -35.54 -1.05 48.12
C VAL A 714 -34.25 -1.23 47.33
N SER A 715 -33.61 -2.39 47.51
CA SER A 715 -32.33 -2.76 46.92
C SER A 715 -32.31 -2.69 45.40
N TYR A 716 -33.48 -2.75 44.73
CA TYR A 716 -33.56 -2.66 43.28
C TYR A 716 -33.15 -1.29 42.74
N PHE A 717 -33.55 -0.19 43.40
CA PHE A 717 -33.19 1.16 42.97
C PHE A 717 -31.71 1.48 43.23
N LYS A 718 -31.08 0.78 44.18
CA LYS A 718 -29.64 0.88 44.49
C LYS A 718 -28.74 0.31 43.39
N VAL A 719 -29.30 -0.43 42.42
CA VAL A 719 -28.55 -0.98 41.27
C VAL A 719 -28.29 0.09 40.19
N PHE A 720 -29.06 1.17 40.21
CA PHE A 720 -28.95 2.28 39.25
C PHE A 720 -28.11 3.42 39.86
N ASP A 721 -27.49 4.22 38.99
CA ASP A 721 -26.98 5.51 39.44
C ASP A 721 -28.14 6.45 39.79
N GLU A 722 -27.85 7.55 40.49
CA GLU A 722 -28.89 8.43 41.02
C GLU A 722 -29.84 8.99 39.95
N ILE A 723 -29.32 9.27 38.76
CA ILE A 723 -30.08 9.84 37.63
C ILE A 723 -30.99 8.75 37.03
N ASP A 724 -30.43 7.58 36.76
CA ASP A 724 -31.12 6.43 36.21
C ASP A 724 -32.21 5.94 37.18
N ALA A 725 -31.91 5.86 38.47
CA ALA A 725 -32.84 5.47 39.53
C ALA A 725 -34.03 6.43 39.57
N LYS A 726 -33.79 7.73 39.48
CA LYS A 726 -34.82 8.77 39.47
C LYS A 726 -35.72 8.67 38.26
N GLU A 727 -35.17 8.41 37.08
CA GLU A 727 -35.96 8.24 35.85
C GLU A 727 -36.91 7.04 35.97
N VAL A 728 -36.39 5.90 36.42
CA VAL A 728 -37.22 4.71 36.70
C VAL A 728 -38.28 5.03 37.75
N PHE A 729 -37.90 5.69 38.85
CA PHE A 729 -38.83 6.02 39.93
C PHE A 729 -39.98 6.93 39.45
N SER A 730 -39.66 7.97 38.70
CA SER A 730 -40.62 8.98 38.23
C SER A 730 -41.73 8.40 37.35
N LYS A 731 -41.43 7.31 36.64
CA LYS A 731 -42.34 6.63 35.70
C LYS A 731 -43.16 5.52 36.35
N TRP A 732 -42.91 5.17 37.61
CA TRP A 732 -43.57 4.03 38.26
C TRP A 732 -45.11 4.15 38.27
N LYS A 733 -45.65 5.32 38.60
CA LYS A 733 -47.10 5.61 38.59
C LYS A 733 -47.77 5.44 37.22
N ASP A 734 -47.02 5.49 36.12
CA ASP A 734 -47.58 5.38 34.78
C ASP A 734 -47.92 3.92 34.44
N PHE A 735 -47.38 2.95 35.19
CA PHE A 735 -47.50 1.52 34.92
C PHE A 735 -48.04 0.70 36.10
N SER A 736 -48.11 1.27 37.32
CA SER A 736 -48.56 0.59 38.54
C SER A 736 -49.70 1.35 39.22
N ASP A 737 -50.57 0.61 39.92
CA ASP A 737 -51.65 1.20 40.70
C ASP A 737 -51.11 1.96 41.94
N GLN A 738 -51.75 3.09 42.26
CA GLN A 738 -51.29 3.98 43.33
C GLN A 738 -51.35 3.32 44.72
N GLU A 739 -52.35 2.49 45.01
CA GLU A 739 -52.41 1.75 46.29
C GLU A 739 -51.33 0.67 46.35
N GLY A 740 -51.07 0.01 45.23
CA GLY A 740 -49.98 -0.96 45.08
C GLY A 740 -48.61 -0.35 45.37
N ILE A 741 -48.32 0.83 44.81
CA ILE A 741 -47.06 1.54 45.06
C ILE A 741 -46.97 1.97 46.53
N LYS A 742 -48.03 2.55 47.09
CA LYS A 742 -48.06 2.94 48.52
C LYS A 742 -47.78 1.77 49.45
N LYS A 743 -48.29 0.58 49.14
CA LYS A 743 -48.03 -0.64 49.93
C LYS A 743 -46.54 -1.04 49.87
N LYS A 744 -45.92 -0.97 48.70
CA LYS A 744 -44.49 -1.29 48.51
C LYS A 744 -43.59 -0.25 49.18
N VAL A 745 -43.86 1.04 48.98
CA VAL A 745 -43.13 2.14 49.63
C VAL A 745 -43.28 2.10 51.15
N LYS A 746 -44.45 1.68 51.65
CA LYS A 746 -44.64 1.47 53.09
C LYS A 746 -43.76 0.35 53.67
N ASN A 747 -43.51 -0.70 52.90
CA ASN A 747 -42.60 -1.78 53.32
C ASN A 747 -41.12 -1.40 53.13
N TRP A 748 -40.83 -0.32 52.40
CA TRP A 748 -39.49 0.22 52.25
C TRP A 748 -39.13 1.11 53.44
N ILE A 749 -39.98 2.08 53.76
CA ILE A 749 -39.67 3.11 54.76
C ILE A 749 -39.85 2.53 56.17
N ASP A 750 -38.78 1.91 56.69
CA ASP A 750 -38.68 1.41 58.07
C ASP A 750 -37.78 2.30 58.96
N THR A 751 -36.75 2.93 58.38
CA THR A 751 -35.81 3.81 59.10
C THR A 751 -35.82 5.26 58.61
N LYS A 752 -35.20 6.15 59.38
CA LYS A 752 -35.03 7.56 58.99
C LYS A 752 -34.16 7.69 57.74
N GLU A 753 -33.15 6.83 57.63
CA GLU A 753 -32.26 6.73 56.48
C GLU A 753 -33.01 6.30 55.22
N ASP A 754 -33.92 5.33 55.32
CA ASP A 754 -34.75 4.89 54.19
C ASP A 754 -35.67 6.00 53.68
N PHE A 755 -36.20 6.82 54.60
CA PHE A 755 -37.03 7.96 54.22
C PHE A 755 -36.24 9.10 53.58
N GLU A 756 -35.04 9.40 54.10
CA GLU A 756 -34.13 10.37 53.49
C GLU A 756 -33.71 9.92 52.07
N GLU A 757 -33.45 8.63 51.88
CA GLU A 757 -33.15 8.01 50.59
C GLU A 757 -34.34 8.11 49.61
N PHE A 758 -35.55 7.79 50.06
CA PHE A 758 -36.77 7.96 49.27
C PHE A 758 -36.95 9.42 48.79
N LEU A 759 -36.74 10.38 49.70
CA LEU A 759 -36.87 11.80 49.38
C LEU A 759 -35.76 12.29 48.46
N ASN A 760 -34.58 11.65 48.46
CA ASN A 760 -33.50 12.00 47.55
C ASN A 760 -33.93 11.94 46.08
N TYR A 761 -34.76 10.97 45.69
CA TYR A 761 -35.30 10.87 44.32
C TYR A 761 -36.19 12.06 43.91
N TYR A 762 -36.65 12.89 44.85
CA TYR A 762 -37.43 14.10 44.59
C TYR A 762 -36.59 15.37 44.68
N PHE A 763 -35.76 15.48 45.72
CA PHE A 763 -35.11 16.73 46.10
C PHE A 763 -33.68 16.91 45.52
N SER A 764 -33.04 15.86 44.98
CA SER A 764 -31.62 15.89 44.58
C SER A 764 -31.24 16.87 43.44
N ASP A 765 -32.10 17.07 42.43
CA ASP A 765 -31.77 17.84 41.22
C ASP A 765 -31.82 19.36 41.40
N ILE A 766 -32.29 19.83 42.55
CA ILE A 766 -32.52 21.26 42.78
C ILE A 766 -31.65 21.67 43.96
N ASN A 767 -30.73 22.62 43.72
CA ASN A 767 -29.89 23.18 44.77
C ASN A 767 -30.75 23.48 45.99
N SER A 768 -30.43 22.87 47.14
CA SER A 768 -31.20 22.98 48.37
C SER A 768 -31.45 24.45 48.75
N GLU A 769 -30.51 25.35 48.46
CA GLU A 769 -30.69 26.80 48.67
C GLU A 769 -31.74 27.43 47.74
N LYS A 770 -31.87 26.92 46.51
CA LYS A 770 -32.87 27.41 45.54
C LYS A 770 -34.27 26.92 45.90
N ILE A 771 -34.41 25.66 46.32
CA ILE A 771 -35.71 25.10 46.76
C ILE A 771 -36.24 25.88 47.95
N VAL A 772 -35.39 26.18 48.93
CA VAL A 772 -35.82 26.86 50.17
C VAL A 772 -36.31 28.28 49.91
N LYS A 773 -35.73 28.97 48.92
CA LYS A 773 -36.11 30.33 48.54
C LYS A 773 -37.35 30.39 47.64
N ASP A 774 -37.60 29.35 46.86
CA ASP A 774 -38.73 29.26 45.93
C ASP A 774 -39.86 28.39 46.52
N LYS A 775 -40.83 29.06 47.14
CA LYS A 775 -41.98 28.39 47.77
C LYS A 775 -42.81 27.56 46.79
N GLU A 776 -42.91 27.96 45.53
CA GLU A 776 -43.67 27.21 44.53
C GLU A 776 -43.00 25.88 44.22
N ILE A 777 -41.69 25.91 43.94
CA ILE A 777 -40.90 24.71 43.69
C ILE A 777 -40.95 23.77 44.90
N LEU A 778 -40.75 24.30 46.10
CA LEU A 778 -40.80 23.53 47.34
C LEU A 778 -42.14 22.81 47.51
N ILE A 779 -43.27 23.52 47.35
CA ILE A 779 -44.60 22.92 47.49
C ILE A 779 -44.86 21.90 46.38
N HIS A 780 -44.43 22.18 45.15
CA HIS A 780 -44.61 21.26 44.04
C HIS A 780 -43.89 19.92 44.29
N VAL A 781 -42.62 19.98 44.71
CA VAL A 781 -41.81 18.78 45.02
C VAL A 781 -42.35 18.06 46.27
N PHE A 782 -42.74 18.81 47.30
CA PHE A 782 -43.38 18.25 48.50
C PHE A 782 -44.65 17.48 48.14
N VAL A 783 -45.62 18.10 47.47
CA VAL A 783 -46.87 17.44 47.08
C VAL A 783 -46.59 16.22 46.20
N ALA A 784 -45.64 16.31 45.27
CA ALA A 784 -45.24 15.18 44.44
C ALA A 784 -44.66 14.03 45.26
N SER A 785 -43.85 14.27 46.29
CA SER A 785 -43.30 13.21 47.14
C SER A 785 -44.38 12.48 47.97
N THR A 786 -45.40 13.21 48.45
CA THR A 786 -46.47 12.63 49.29
C THR A 786 -47.36 11.60 48.57
N GLN A 787 -47.44 11.64 47.24
CA GLN A 787 -48.38 10.81 46.48
C GLN A 787 -48.13 9.30 46.60
N TYR A 788 -46.91 8.93 47.01
CA TYR A 788 -46.45 7.54 47.18
C TYR A 788 -46.38 7.10 48.64
N LEU A 789 -46.62 8.01 49.59
CA LEU A 789 -46.56 7.73 51.01
C LEU A 789 -47.94 7.29 51.52
N SER A 790 -47.94 6.36 52.46
CA SER A 790 -49.15 5.97 53.19
C SER A 790 -49.49 7.04 54.23
N ASP A 791 -50.76 7.16 54.58
CA ASP A 791 -51.20 8.16 55.57
C ASP A 791 -50.50 7.98 56.91
N LYS A 792 -50.24 6.73 57.30
CA LYS A 792 -49.52 6.40 58.53
C LYS A 792 -48.11 7.01 58.54
N ILE A 793 -47.38 6.88 57.44
CA ILE A 793 -46.01 7.42 57.31
C ILE A 793 -46.05 8.94 57.30
N LEU A 794 -46.98 9.55 56.53
CA LEU A 794 -47.14 11.00 56.52
C LEU A 794 -47.38 11.53 57.94
N GLN A 795 -48.27 10.90 58.69
CA GLN A 795 -48.61 11.31 60.05
C GLN A 795 -47.42 11.17 61.01
N GLU A 796 -46.70 10.04 60.95
CA GLU A 796 -45.51 9.77 61.75
C GLU A 796 -44.42 10.84 61.59
N TYR A 797 -44.15 11.29 60.36
CA TYR A 797 -43.18 12.36 60.12
C TYR A 797 -43.75 13.75 60.37
N PHE A 798 -45.05 13.97 60.16
CA PHE A 798 -45.69 15.27 60.40
C PHE A 798 -45.79 15.64 61.88
N ASP A 799 -45.84 14.66 62.78
CA ASP A 799 -45.95 14.84 64.24
C ASP A 799 -44.60 15.18 64.92
N GLN A 800 -43.51 15.32 64.16
CA GLN A 800 -42.20 15.68 64.70
C GLN A 800 -42.18 17.15 65.18
N TYR A 801 -42.11 17.34 66.51
CA TYR A 801 -42.26 18.61 67.24
C TYR A 801 -41.19 19.69 66.97
N HIS A 802 -40.18 19.43 66.13
CA HIS A 802 -39.11 20.39 65.78
C HIS A 802 -39.03 20.65 64.26
N SER A 803 -40.17 20.64 63.57
CA SER A 803 -40.23 20.82 62.11
C SER A 803 -39.94 22.27 61.68
N PRO A 804 -39.06 22.52 60.69
CA PRO A 804 -38.69 23.87 60.24
C PRO A 804 -39.84 24.57 59.50
N LYS A 805 -40.02 25.87 59.73
CA LYS A 805 -41.01 26.74 59.04
C LYS A 805 -40.34 27.81 58.17
N THR A 806 -39.11 28.21 58.50
CA THR A 806 -38.32 29.22 57.79
C THR A 806 -37.00 28.65 57.25
N GLU A 807 -36.36 29.38 56.33
CA GLU A 807 -35.01 29.05 55.81
C GLU A 807 -33.99 28.90 56.94
N VAL A 808 -34.04 29.78 57.95
CA VAL A 808 -33.14 29.77 59.11
C VAL A 808 -33.38 28.52 59.97
N GLU A 809 -34.65 28.19 60.24
CA GLU A 809 -34.99 26.99 61.01
C GLU A 809 -34.64 25.70 60.26
N TRP A 810 -34.72 25.70 58.93
CA TRP A 810 -34.27 24.58 58.09
C TRP A 810 -32.75 24.37 58.19
N GLY A 811 -31.95 25.44 58.14
CA GLY A 811 -30.49 25.35 58.34
C GLY A 811 -30.13 24.76 59.70
N GLN A 812 -30.78 25.24 60.77
CA GLN A 812 -30.60 24.69 62.13
C GLN A 812 -31.04 23.23 62.25
N TYR A 813 -32.11 22.85 61.53
CA TYR A 813 -32.59 21.47 61.51
C TYR A 813 -31.55 20.54 60.89
N ILE A 814 -30.89 20.94 59.79
CA ILE A 814 -29.84 20.16 59.12
C ILE A 814 -28.64 19.97 60.04
N GLU A 815 -28.14 21.05 60.64
CA GLU A 815 -26.99 21.00 61.57
C GLU A 815 -27.21 20.04 62.73
N LYS A 816 -28.46 19.94 63.22
CA LYS A 816 -28.83 19.08 64.35
C LYS A 816 -29.09 17.63 63.95
N ASN A 817 -29.65 17.38 62.76
CA ASN A 817 -30.25 16.10 62.41
C ASN A 817 -29.58 15.37 61.24
N GLY A 818 -28.66 16.02 60.51
CA GLY A 818 -27.95 15.46 59.35
C GLY A 818 -28.81 15.12 58.13
N ALA A 819 -30.12 15.40 58.17
CA ALA A 819 -31.11 14.97 57.19
C ALA A 819 -31.69 16.19 56.43
N GLY A 820 -31.11 16.48 55.26
CA GLY A 820 -31.42 17.65 54.44
C GLY A 820 -32.78 17.57 53.75
N ASN A 821 -33.10 16.42 53.15
CA ASN A 821 -34.31 16.20 52.36
C ASN A 821 -35.54 16.04 53.24
N ILE A 822 -35.43 15.34 54.39
CA ILE A 822 -36.50 15.33 55.41
C ILE A 822 -36.77 16.76 55.91
N GLY A 823 -35.73 17.56 56.11
CA GLY A 823 -35.88 18.97 56.48
C GLY A 823 -36.69 19.76 55.45
N LEU A 824 -36.38 19.59 54.15
CA LEU A 824 -37.12 20.21 53.05
C LEU A 824 -38.58 19.71 52.98
N PHE A 825 -38.80 18.41 53.17
CA PHE A 825 -40.14 17.82 53.18
C PHE A 825 -41.01 18.42 54.30
N LEU A 826 -40.47 18.57 55.51
CA LEU A 826 -41.17 19.21 56.64
C LEU A 826 -41.39 20.70 56.43
N LEU A 827 -40.42 21.40 55.82
CA LEU A 827 -40.56 22.80 55.45
C LEU A 827 -41.70 23.01 54.44
N GLY A 828 -41.80 22.11 53.44
CA GLY A 828 -42.90 22.09 52.47
C GLY A 828 -44.26 21.86 53.14
N LYS A 829 -44.36 20.88 54.06
CA LYS A 829 -45.58 20.66 54.86
C LYS A 829 -46.02 21.92 55.60
N ASN A 830 -45.09 22.60 56.27
CA ASN A 830 -45.40 23.78 57.08
C ASN A 830 -45.76 25.02 56.25
N ASN A 831 -45.27 25.12 55.01
CA ASN A 831 -45.62 26.21 54.09
C ASN A 831 -46.82 25.89 53.18
N LEU A 832 -47.32 24.65 53.21
CA LEU A 832 -48.37 24.16 52.30
C LEU A 832 -49.64 25.01 52.36
N PHE A 833 -50.17 25.24 53.57
CA PHE A 833 -51.44 25.95 53.71
C PHE A 833 -51.37 27.36 53.15
N GLU A 834 -50.42 28.17 53.62
CA GLU A 834 -50.28 29.57 53.21
C GLU A 834 -50.11 29.71 51.69
N TYR A 835 -49.26 28.86 51.10
CA TYR A 835 -49.04 28.89 49.66
C TYR A 835 -50.27 28.45 48.86
N ILE A 836 -50.89 27.32 49.22
CA ILE A 836 -52.06 26.79 48.51
C ILE A 836 -53.24 27.76 48.62
N PHE A 837 -53.48 28.33 49.81
CA PHE A 837 -54.53 29.31 50.02
C PHE A 837 -54.34 30.54 49.13
N SER A 838 -53.14 31.15 49.16
CA SER A 838 -52.82 32.31 48.33
C SER A 838 -52.85 32.01 46.82
N ALA A 839 -52.41 30.82 46.40
CA ALA A 839 -52.47 30.40 45.01
C ALA A 839 -53.91 30.27 44.51
N ILE A 840 -54.80 29.64 45.30
CA ILE A 840 -56.21 29.49 44.95
C ILE A 840 -56.90 30.86 44.87
N GLU A 841 -56.64 31.77 45.83
CA GLU A 841 -57.12 33.16 45.76
C GLU A 841 -56.63 33.86 44.49
N GLY A 842 -55.35 33.70 44.15
CA GLY A 842 -54.76 34.26 42.94
C GLY A 842 -55.42 33.77 41.65
N PHE A 843 -55.65 32.45 41.53
CA PHE A 843 -56.37 31.87 40.41
C PHE A 843 -57.81 32.38 40.34
N HIS A 844 -58.50 32.45 41.47
CA HIS A 844 -59.88 32.95 41.54
C HIS A 844 -59.99 34.41 41.09
N VAL A 845 -59.14 35.30 41.61
CA VAL A 845 -59.12 36.72 41.24
C VAL A 845 -58.72 36.93 39.78
N SER A 846 -57.76 36.15 39.28
CA SER A 846 -57.32 36.22 37.87
C SER A 846 -58.42 35.78 36.90
N SER A 847 -59.08 34.66 37.20
CA SER A 847 -60.20 34.15 36.40
C SER A 847 -61.40 35.10 36.43
N MET A 848 -61.72 35.72 37.58
CA MET A 848 -62.75 36.75 37.70
C MET A 848 -62.50 37.96 36.80
N LYS A 849 -61.24 38.42 36.68
CA LYS A 849 -60.88 39.55 35.79
C LYS A 849 -61.03 39.22 34.31
N ASN A 850 -60.89 37.96 33.94
CA ASN A 850 -60.88 37.51 32.55
C ASN A 850 -62.15 36.73 32.14
N SER A 851 -63.12 36.59 33.04
CA SER A 851 -64.38 35.86 32.83
C SER A 851 -64.20 34.40 32.39
N TYR A 852 -63.19 33.71 32.92
CA TYR A 852 -62.93 32.29 32.65
C TYR A 852 -63.31 31.43 33.85
N MET A 853 -63.60 30.15 33.62
CA MET A 853 -63.67 29.18 34.73
C MET A 853 -62.32 29.06 35.44
N VAL A 854 -62.37 28.88 36.75
CA VAL A 854 -61.21 28.57 37.59
C VAL A 854 -60.93 27.07 37.49
N GLU A 855 -59.83 26.71 36.84
CA GLU A 855 -59.27 25.35 36.89
C GLU A 855 -58.00 25.34 37.74
N LEU A 856 -58.00 24.54 38.80
CA LEU A 856 -56.84 24.42 39.68
C LEU A 856 -55.82 23.46 39.07
N PRO A 857 -54.52 23.84 39.03
CA PRO A 857 -53.46 22.91 38.67
C PRO A 857 -53.48 21.66 39.55
N LYS A 858 -53.12 20.51 38.97
CA LYS A 858 -53.18 19.20 39.64
C LYS A 858 -52.47 19.17 41.00
N TYR A 859 -51.32 19.82 41.12
CA TYR A 859 -50.58 19.87 42.38
C TYR A 859 -51.26 20.74 43.45
N ILE A 860 -51.95 21.81 43.05
CA ILE A 860 -52.77 22.63 43.95
C ILE A 860 -53.94 21.80 44.49
N SER A 861 -54.64 21.06 43.62
CA SER A 861 -55.73 20.17 44.03
C SER A 861 -55.25 19.05 44.96
N MET A 862 -54.04 18.53 44.74
CA MET A 862 -53.42 17.55 45.65
C MET A 862 -53.03 18.19 46.99
N GLY A 863 -52.51 19.42 46.98
CA GLY A 863 -52.26 20.21 48.18
C GLY A 863 -53.51 20.44 49.02
N VAL A 864 -54.63 20.79 48.39
CA VAL A 864 -55.95 20.90 49.04
C VAL A 864 -56.33 19.59 49.74
N LYS A 865 -56.16 18.44 49.07
CA LYS A 865 -56.46 17.13 49.68
C LYS A 865 -55.61 16.84 50.91
N LEU A 866 -54.33 17.22 50.87
CA LEU A 866 -53.43 17.08 52.02
C LEU A 866 -53.87 17.99 53.18
N ILE A 867 -54.25 19.24 52.90
CA ILE A 867 -54.75 20.17 53.92
C ILE A 867 -56.06 19.66 54.53
N LYS A 868 -57.01 19.18 53.73
CA LYS A 868 -58.26 18.58 54.24
C LYS A 868 -58.02 17.39 55.17
N LYS A 869 -56.90 16.70 55.01
CA LYS A 869 -56.58 15.47 55.72
C LYS A 869 -55.71 15.67 56.96
N PHE A 870 -54.73 16.56 56.88
CA PHE A 870 -53.70 16.76 57.89
C PHE A 870 -53.61 18.21 58.41
N GLY A 871 -54.41 19.13 57.86
CA GLY A 871 -54.50 20.51 58.33
C GLY A 871 -55.30 20.60 59.63
N ASN A 872 -55.15 21.71 60.34
CA ASN A 872 -55.98 22.00 61.51
C ASN A 872 -57.40 22.44 61.10
N ASN A 873 -58.35 22.41 62.04
CA ASN A 873 -59.75 22.74 61.75
C ASN A 873 -59.93 24.14 61.11
N GLU A 874 -59.12 25.12 61.50
CA GLU A 874 -59.18 26.48 60.94
C GLU A 874 -58.72 26.52 59.47
N GLN A 875 -57.62 25.84 59.15
CA GLN A 875 -57.07 25.72 57.80
C GLN A 875 -58.05 25.02 56.86
N ILE A 876 -58.70 23.95 57.35
CA ILE A 876 -59.70 23.20 56.59
C ILE A 876 -60.90 24.10 56.26
N MET A 877 -61.46 24.80 57.26
CA MET A 877 -62.60 25.69 57.06
C MET A 877 -62.29 26.80 56.05
N LYS A 878 -61.11 27.43 56.13
CA LYS A 878 -60.71 28.50 55.19
C LYS A 878 -60.60 28.02 53.75
N ILE A 879 -59.97 26.87 53.52
CA ILE A 879 -59.87 26.27 52.17
C ILE A 879 -61.25 25.87 51.64
N GLU A 880 -62.13 25.33 52.49
CA GLU A 880 -63.47 24.91 52.07
C GLU A 880 -64.36 26.08 51.70
N SER A 881 -64.31 27.18 52.45
CA SER A 881 -65.01 28.43 52.09
C SER A 881 -64.61 28.90 50.69
N LEU A 882 -63.30 28.96 50.45
CA LEU A 882 -62.74 29.44 49.18
C LEU A 882 -63.10 28.53 47.99
N LEU A 883 -63.16 27.21 48.19
CA LEU A 883 -63.58 26.25 47.15
C LEU A 883 -65.07 26.33 46.85
N VAL A 884 -65.91 26.66 47.84
CA VAL A 884 -67.34 26.92 47.63
C VAL A 884 -67.52 28.17 46.77
N GLU A 885 -66.81 29.25 47.08
CA GLU A 885 -66.83 30.49 46.28
C GLU A 885 -66.40 30.25 44.82
N ILE A 886 -65.35 29.47 44.60
CA ILE A 886 -64.91 29.07 43.25
C ILE A 886 -65.97 28.25 42.53
N LYS A 887 -66.63 27.32 43.22
CA LYS A 887 -67.65 26.48 42.62
C LYS A 887 -68.86 27.32 42.18
N GLU A 888 -69.34 28.21 43.05
CA GLU A 888 -70.45 29.12 42.75
C GLU A 888 -70.10 30.03 41.56
N TYR A 889 -68.87 30.54 41.50
CA TYR A 889 -68.40 31.34 40.36
C TYR A 889 -68.31 30.54 39.05
N ASN A 890 -67.78 29.32 39.08
CA ASN A 890 -67.71 28.46 37.89
C ASN A 890 -69.09 28.06 37.38
N ASP A 891 -70.03 27.77 38.28
CA ASP A 891 -71.43 27.47 37.93
C ASP A 891 -72.08 28.69 37.25
N PHE A 892 -71.83 29.91 37.75
CA PHE A 892 -72.29 31.16 37.13
C PHE A 892 -71.70 31.39 35.72
N ILE A 893 -70.39 31.19 35.53
CA ILE A 893 -69.75 31.33 34.21
C ILE A 893 -70.27 30.27 33.23
N LYS A 894 -70.53 29.04 33.71
CA LYS A 894 -71.10 27.97 32.89
C LYS A 894 -72.48 28.35 32.36
N GLU A 895 -73.33 28.88 33.23
CA GLU A 895 -74.67 29.35 32.87
C GLU A 895 -74.62 30.50 31.84
N GLN A 896 -73.65 31.41 31.95
CA GLN A 896 -73.43 32.47 30.95
C GLN A 896 -72.95 31.95 29.59
N LEU A 897 -72.06 30.94 29.59
CA LEU A 897 -71.59 30.29 28.36
C LEU A 897 -72.70 29.50 27.67
N ASP A 898 -73.49 28.75 28.43
CA ASP A 898 -74.63 27.98 27.90
C ASP A 898 -75.69 28.93 27.28
N LEU A 899 -75.97 30.08 27.91
CA LEU A 899 -76.85 31.14 27.36
C LEU A 899 -76.29 31.84 26.10
N GLN A 900 -74.96 31.87 25.92
CA GLN A 900 -74.32 32.39 24.70
C GLN A 900 -74.29 31.37 23.55
N PHE A 901 -74.30 30.06 23.85
CA PHE A 901 -74.38 29.00 22.85
C PHE A 901 -75.81 28.73 22.36
N GLU A 902 -76.84 29.06 23.16
CA GLU A 902 -78.26 28.98 22.75
C GLU A 902 -78.75 30.20 21.93
N ARG A 903 -77.99 31.31 21.92
CA ARG A 903 -78.22 32.49 21.06
C ARG A 903 -77.44 32.39 19.76
#